data_AF-A0A947UHN4-F1
#
_entry.id   AF-A0A947UHN4-F1
#
_cell.length_a   1.000
_cell.length_b   1.000
_cell.length_c   1.000
_cell.angle_alpha   90.00
_cell.angle_beta   90.00
_cell.angle_gamma   90.00
#
_symmetry.space_group_name_H-M   'P 1'
#
loop_
_entity.id
_entity.type
_entity.pdbx_description
1 polymer ?
#
loop_
_entity_poly.entity_id
_entity_poly.type
_entity_poly.pdbx_seq_one_letter_code
_entity_poly.pdbx_strand_id
1 'polypeptide(L)'
;MMKDVLLIEDEASEIRRIEAALARKGGKPYQIEWATGLSEALDILAKGSFAIILLDLSLPDSQGLAVFEQVSQAAPDALIIILSSEEDEETARLAVQNGADDYLVKDQVDAHWLPRTLNYLIERKTTRQALTLSEARFRAMSDASPLGIFVSDVDGECVYTNEAYHTISGLSLEQTLGTNWRMAIHPDDRERVLVEWRAAALGEAKFTSNARFLRADGSIVWTRLNAAAMLDGVQPRGHVQIVEDITERKAAEDALFEEKERAEVTLNSIGDAVLTTNLPGNVTYLNQVAEKMTGWSSENAIGRPLSEVFRIVDGTTRQEAPDPAQLAIRENRTVGLAADSILLRRDGIESAIEDSAAPIHNRDGEVAGAVIVFHDVSESRAMALKMAHLAQHDFLTGLPNRMLLTERLSRAIGRARRHSKRVALMFIDLDYFKHINDSLGHTVGDLLLQVVAERLKLCIRDTDTVCRQGGDEFVVLLTEIEQTLDAAPVADKLLAAFAEPCLIGGHELHVSLSIGIAIYPDDGQDADEVMKNADTAMYHAKAKGRNNYQFFTTEMNTRAVQRLFIEGNLRRALKQDEFQLYYQPKIDLSSGLMIGSEALIRWQDPEHGLVYPNQFVPIAEESGLIVPIGRWVLREACRQVCAWQDSGLLAVPVSVNISAVEFRHKNFLEGVATILSETGMLPGYLELELTESILMQDAESSASVLESLKAMGMQLAIDDFGTGYSSLSYLKRFPINTLKIDQSFVQDIDIDVDDASIVSAMIGMGKSLKQRVIAEGVETASQLAFLRKLHCDEGQGFLFGHPLPADEFERLLVKEC
;
A
#
# COMPACT_ATOMS: atom_id res chain seq x y z
N MET A 1 86.53 46.32 16.10
CA MET A 1 86.21 47.54 15.37
C MET A 1 87.00 48.68 16.00
N MET A 2 87.63 49.51 15.16
CA MET A 2 88.05 50.86 15.57
C MET A 2 86.78 51.60 15.99
N LYS A 3 86.87 52.44 17.02
CA LYS A 3 85.72 53.23 17.49
C LYS A 3 85.86 54.61 16.89
N ASP A 4 84.93 54.99 16.03
CA ASP A 4 84.91 56.30 15.39
C ASP A 4 84.37 57.33 16.41
N VAL A 5 85.21 58.31 16.72
CA VAL A 5 84.92 59.40 17.66
C VAL A 5 84.83 60.67 16.84
N LEU A 6 83.69 61.38 16.94
CA LEU A 6 83.59 62.75 16.45
C LEU A 6 83.89 63.69 17.61
N LEU A 7 84.92 64.51 17.49
CA LEU A 7 85.25 65.56 18.44
C LEU A 7 84.78 66.90 17.88
N ILE A 8 83.77 67.51 18.50
CA ILE A 8 83.22 68.80 18.09
C ILE A 8 83.74 69.84 19.08
N GLU A 9 84.78 70.57 18.68
CA GLU A 9 85.58 71.47 19.51
C GLU A 9 86.26 72.50 18.60
N ASP A 10 86.24 73.79 18.96
CA ASP A 10 86.83 74.86 18.15
C ASP A 10 88.27 75.19 18.57
N GLU A 11 88.67 74.87 19.80
CA GLU A 11 90.01 75.20 20.30
C GLU A 11 91.07 74.16 19.88
N ALA A 12 92.02 74.58 19.02
CA ALA A 12 93.07 73.70 18.50
C ALA A 12 94.07 73.15 19.55
N SER A 13 94.10 73.72 20.76
CA SER A 13 94.88 73.22 21.90
C SER A 13 94.20 72.00 22.54
N GLU A 14 92.88 72.09 22.75
CA GLU A 14 92.02 71.07 23.34
C GLU A 14 91.82 69.87 22.40
N ILE A 15 91.64 70.11 21.10
CA ILE A 15 91.62 69.04 20.08
C ILE A 15 92.88 68.17 20.23
N ARG A 16 94.07 68.78 20.28
CA ARG A 16 95.34 68.07 20.42
C ARG A 16 95.47 67.36 21.76
N ARG A 17 94.92 67.93 22.84
CA ARG A 17 94.93 67.33 24.18
C ARG A 17 94.08 66.06 24.23
N ILE A 18 92.88 66.11 23.66
CA ILE A 18 91.94 64.98 23.60
C ILE A 18 92.47 63.89 22.65
N GLU A 19 93.02 64.27 21.50
CA GLU A 19 93.73 63.36 20.61
C GLU A 19 94.86 62.64 21.33
N ALA A 20 95.70 63.38 22.08
CA ALA A 20 96.79 62.78 22.86
C ALA A 20 96.28 61.87 23.99
N ALA A 21 95.18 62.23 24.65
CA ALA A 21 94.56 61.43 25.70
C ALA A 21 93.99 60.09 25.17
N LEU A 22 93.49 60.09 23.92
CA LEU A 22 92.98 58.90 23.23
C LEU A 22 94.09 58.12 22.49
N ALA A 23 95.25 58.74 22.21
CA ALA A 23 96.41 58.15 21.56
C ALA A 23 97.23 57.25 22.52
N ARG A 24 96.68 56.09 22.90
CA ARG A 24 97.37 55.13 23.77
C ARG A 24 98.27 54.17 22.99
N LYS A 25 99.54 54.01 23.42
CA LYS A 25 100.40 52.89 23.00
C LYS A 25 99.87 51.57 23.59
N GLY A 26 99.26 50.73 22.75
CA GLY A 26 99.00 49.31 23.05
C GLY A 26 97.54 48.85 23.17
N GLY A 27 96.55 49.69 22.82
CA GLY A 27 95.13 49.31 22.71
C GLY A 27 94.54 49.68 21.34
N LYS A 28 93.38 49.10 20.96
CA LYS A 28 92.72 49.36 19.66
C LYS A 28 92.54 50.88 19.46
N PRO A 29 92.97 51.47 18.33
CA PRO A 29 92.95 52.92 18.15
C PRO A 29 91.51 53.45 18.02
N TYR A 30 91.22 54.56 18.67
CA TYR A 30 90.09 55.42 18.32
C TYR A 30 90.45 56.11 17.00
N GLN A 31 89.52 56.16 16.06
CA GLN A 31 89.65 56.97 14.86
C GLN A 31 88.91 58.27 15.14
N ILE A 32 89.63 59.38 15.17
CA ILE A 32 89.08 60.68 15.58
C ILE A 32 88.92 61.51 14.32
N GLU A 33 87.70 61.97 14.08
CA GLU A 33 87.37 63.04 13.15
C GLU A 33 86.94 64.23 14.00
N TRP A 34 87.26 65.45 13.59
CA TRP A 34 86.89 66.64 14.36
C TRP A 34 86.17 67.66 13.50
N ALA A 35 85.31 68.43 14.15
CA ALA A 35 84.58 69.55 13.57
C ALA A 35 84.78 70.77 14.48
N THR A 36 85.03 71.92 13.87
CA THR A 36 85.29 73.17 14.60
C THR A 36 84.05 74.03 14.80
N GLY A 37 82.91 73.61 14.26
CA GLY A 37 81.61 74.25 14.44
C GLY A 37 80.47 73.25 14.24
N LEU A 38 79.26 73.62 14.69
CA LEU A 38 78.08 72.78 14.64
C LEU A 38 77.66 72.45 13.20
N SER A 39 77.74 73.43 12.30
CA SER A 39 77.37 73.23 10.88
C SER A 39 78.26 72.20 10.20
N GLU A 40 79.58 72.26 10.46
CA GLU A 40 80.55 71.28 9.98
C GLU A 40 80.31 69.91 10.60
N ALA A 41 80.01 69.87 11.91
CA ALA A 41 79.70 68.62 12.61
C ALA A 41 78.46 67.93 12.05
N LEU A 42 77.39 68.67 11.76
CA LEU A 42 76.16 68.12 11.15
C LEU A 42 76.41 67.59 9.73
N ASP A 43 77.24 68.27 8.94
CA ASP A 43 77.65 67.80 7.61
C ASP A 43 78.46 66.49 7.68
N ILE A 44 79.30 66.34 8.71
CA ILE A 44 80.06 65.11 8.97
C ILE A 44 79.12 63.98 9.43
N LEU A 45 78.21 64.27 10.37
CA LEU A 45 77.20 63.32 10.85
C LEU A 45 76.23 62.87 9.74
N ALA A 46 75.94 63.72 8.76
CA ALA A 46 75.14 63.36 7.59
C ALA A 46 75.86 62.38 6.64
N LYS A 47 77.20 62.37 6.65
CA LYS A 47 78.04 61.56 5.75
C LYS A 47 78.56 60.28 6.40
N GLY A 48 78.56 60.18 7.73
CA GLY A 48 79.11 59.05 8.47
C GLY A 48 78.46 58.84 9.84
N SER A 49 78.56 57.62 10.37
CA SER A 49 78.06 57.25 11.69
C SER A 49 79.19 57.17 12.71
N PHE A 50 79.05 57.82 13.86
CA PHE A 50 80.05 57.82 14.92
C PHE A 50 79.53 57.05 16.13
N ALA A 51 80.41 56.26 16.75
CA ALA A 51 80.06 55.52 17.95
C ALA A 51 80.05 56.42 19.20
N ILE A 52 80.87 57.46 19.18
CA ILE A 52 81.08 58.39 20.30
C ILE A 52 81.16 59.80 19.73
N ILE A 53 80.48 60.75 20.36
CA ILE A 53 80.59 62.17 20.06
C ILE A 53 81.04 62.87 21.34
N LEU A 54 82.20 63.50 21.29
CA LEU A 54 82.68 64.41 22.33
C LEU A 54 82.31 65.82 21.88
N LEU A 55 81.42 66.48 22.61
CA LEU A 55 80.77 67.71 22.17
C LEU A 55 81.06 68.85 23.14
N ASP A 56 81.72 69.90 22.66
CA ASP A 56 81.68 71.19 23.32
C ASP A 56 80.34 71.89 23.03
N LEU A 57 79.75 72.51 24.06
CA LEU A 57 78.53 73.30 23.95
C LEU A 57 78.79 74.75 23.52
N SER A 58 80.03 75.22 23.51
CA SER A 58 80.39 76.60 23.20
C SER A 58 81.12 76.72 21.87
N LEU A 59 80.39 76.58 20.76
CA LEU A 59 80.97 76.62 19.42
C LEU A 59 80.84 78.03 18.78
N PRO A 60 81.66 78.35 17.75
CA PRO A 60 81.64 79.67 17.10
C PRO A 60 80.30 80.00 16.42
N ASP A 61 79.55 78.99 15.98
CA ASP A 61 78.31 79.12 15.22
C ASP A 61 77.04 78.73 16.01
N SER A 62 77.17 78.17 17.22
CA SER A 62 76.05 77.81 18.10
C SER A 62 76.51 77.62 19.56
N GLN A 63 75.65 77.95 20.53
CA GLN A 63 76.01 77.88 21.95
C GLN A 63 74.93 77.23 22.83
N GLY A 64 75.37 76.60 23.92
CA GLY A 64 74.53 76.02 24.96
C GLY A 64 73.78 74.76 24.53
N LEU A 65 72.67 74.48 25.22
CA LEU A 65 71.90 73.23 25.06
C LEU A 65 71.39 72.99 23.63
N ALA A 66 71.16 74.06 22.84
CA ALA A 66 70.72 73.96 21.45
C ALA A 66 71.72 73.20 20.57
N VAL A 67 73.01 73.22 20.91
CA VAL A 67 74.05 72.44 20.23
C VAL A 67 73.82 70.95 20.46
N PHE A 68 73.61 70.54 21.71
CA PHE A 68 73.34 69.15 22.07
C PHE A 68 72.08 68.62 21.41
N GLU A 69 70.98 69.39 21.41
CA GLU A 69 69.71 68.95 20.81
C GLU A 69 69.85 68.63 19.32
N GLN A 70 70.58 69.47 18.56
CA GLN A 70 70.80 69.25 17.13
C GLN A 70 71.71 68.05 16.86
N VAL A 71 72.77 67.88 17.66
CA VAL A 71 73.66 66.72 17.54
C VAL A 71 72.95 65.42 17.94
N SER A 72 72.13 65.45 19.00
CA SER A 72 71.35 64.29 19.45
C SER A 72 70.28 63.86 18.43
N GLN A 73 69.71 64.80 17.68
CA GLN A 73 68.80 64.47 16.59
C GLN A 73 69.53 63.90 15.37
N ALA A 74 70.71 64.43 15.05
CA ALA A 74 71.52 63.97 13.92
C ALA A 74 72.14 62.57 14.18
N ALA A 75 72.44 62.25 15.43
CA ALA A 75 73.09 61.00 15.83
C ALA A 75 72.45 60.38 17.09
N PRO A 76 71.19 59.89 17.00
CA PRO A 76 70.43 59.40 18.16
C PRO A 76 71.02 58.15 18.81
N ASP A 77 71.76 57.35 18.04
CA ASP A 77 72.36 56.09 18.50
C ASP A 77 73.79 56.25 19.03
N ALA A 78 74.42 57.43 18.82
CA ALA A 78 75.78 57.69 19.25
C ALA A 78 75.85 57.86 20.78
N LEU A 79 77.03 57.60 21.36
CA LEU A 79 77.30 57.97 22.75
C LEU A 79 77.71 59.45 22.81
N ILE A 80 76.85 60.34 23.29
CA ILE A 80 77.11 61.79 23.31
C ILE A 80 77.61 62.19 24.69
N ILE A 81 78.83 62.70 24.76
CA ILE A 81 79.46 63.17 25.98
C ILE A 81 79.79 64.64 25.83
N ILE A 82 79.35 65.44 26.80
CA ILE A 82 79.61 66.86 26.80
C ILE A 82 81.01 67.16 27.35
N LEU A 83 81.78 67.97 26.65
CA LEU A 83 83.03 68.56 27.13
C LEU A 83 82.73 69.95 27.68
N SER A 84 83.04 70.19 28.96
CA SER A 84 82.66 71.42 29.66
C SER A 84 83.85 72.02 30.41
N SER A 85 83.93 73.35 30.46
CA SER A 85 84.85 74.07 31.35
C SER A 85 84.33 74.04 32.80
N GLU A 86 85.15 74.38 33.81
CA GLU A 86 84.66 74.50 35.19
C GLU A 86 83.56 75.57 35.35
N GLU A 87 83.54 76.59 34.49
CA GLU A 87 82.55 77.67 34.54
C GLU A 87 81.20 77.28 33.89
N ASP A 88 81.19 76.25 33.02
CA ASP A 88 80.03 75.84 32.22
C ASP A 88 79.34 74.55 32.70
N GLU A 89 79.74 74.03 33.88
CA GLU A 89 79.33 72.72 34.38
C GLU A 89 77.80 72.58 34.55
N GLU A 90 77.11 73.64 34.96
CA GLU A 90 75.64 73.62 35.10
C GLU A 90 74.93 73.42 33.76
N THR A 91 75.45 73.98 32.67
CA THR A 91 74.92 73.78 31.32
C THR A 91 75.14 72.34 30.84
N ALA A 92 76.28 71.75 31.17
CA ALA A 92 76.58 70.36 30.85
C ALA A 92 75.69 69.37 31.63
N ARG A 93 75.41 69.63 32.92
CA ARG A 93 74.46 68.83 33.70
C ARG A 93 73.05 68.88 33.11
N LEU A 94 72.62 70.04 32.62
CA LEU A 94 71.32 70.18 31.96
C LEU A 94 71.27 69.33 30.67
N ALA A 95 72.36 69.25 29.90
CA ALA A 95 72.43 68.40 28.72
C ALA A 95 72.29 66.90 29.06
N VAL A 96 72.91 66.42 30.15
CA VAL A 96 72.72 65.03 30.63
C VAL A 96 71.28 64.76 31.05
N GLN A 97 70.60 65.71 31.72
CA GLN A 97 69.18 65.57 32.03
C GLN A 97 68.28 65.50 30.77
N ASN A 98 68.73 66.09 29.66
CA ASN A 98 68.03 66.09 28.38
C ASN A 98 68.46 64.95 27.44
N GLY A 99 69.31 64.03 27.89
CA GLY A 99 69.61 62.79 27.17
C GLY A 99 71.06 62.60 26.74
N ALA A 100 71.98 63.52 27.06
CA ALA A 100 73.41 63.24 26.87
C ALA A 100 73.83 62.07 27.79
N ASP A 101 74.74 61.21 27.31
CA ASP A 101 75.13 60.00 28.03
C ASP A 101 75.98 60.31 29.27
N ASP A 102 76.82 61.37 29.22
CA ASP A 102 77.58 61.90 30.36
C ASP A 102 78.19 63.28 30.05
N TYR A 103 78.89 63.91 31.01
CA TYR A 103 79.76 65.07 30.76
C TYR A 103 81.15 64.90 31.39
N LEU A 104 82.15 65.57 30.81
CA LEU A 104 83.54 65.58 31.27
C LEU A 104 84.04 67.02 31.38
N VAL A 105 84.73 67.34 32.47
CA VAL A 105 85.39 68.63 32.64
C VAL A 105 86.72 68.62 31.87
N LYS A 106 86.93 69.57 30.95
CA LYS A 106 88.09 69.62 30.04
C LYS A 106 89.43 69.55 30.78
N ASP A 107 89.53 70.21 31.93
CA ASP A 107 90.76 70.23 32.75
C ASP A 107 91.12 68.89 33.39
N GLN A 108 90.15 67.98 33.53
CA GLN A 108 90.33 66.65 34.11
C GLN A 108 90.54 65.55 33.05
N VAL A 109 90.59 65.93 31.77
CA VAL A 109 90.86 64.99 30.68
C VAL A 109 92.35 64.66 30.62
N ASP A 110 92.67 63.40 30.89
CA ASP A 110 94.00 62.81 30.75
C ASP A 110 93.98 61.46 30.02
N ALA A 111 95.17 60.95 29.69
CA ALA A 111 95.35 59.70 28.95
C ALA A 111 94.96 58.42 29.72
N HIS A 112 94.58 58.54 31.00
CA HIS A 112 94.14 57.42 31.83
C HIS A 112 92.62 57.38 32.00
N TRP A 113 92.01 58.53 32.26
CA TRP A 113 90.62 58.65 32.69
C TRP A 113 89.64 58.61 31.50
N LEU A 114 89.91 59.39 30.44
CA LEU A 114 89.00 59.49 29.29
C LEU A 114 88.73 58.13 28.61
N PRO A 115 89.74 57.31 28.25
CA PRO A 115 89.47 55.99 27.66
C PRO A 115 88.72 55.03 28.58
N ARG A 116 88.86 55.16 29.90
CA ARG A 116 88.20 54.27 30.89
C ARG A 116 86.72 54.60 31.02
N THR A 117 86.38 55.88 31.13
CA THR A 117 85.00 56.36 31.18
C THR A 117 84.25 56.00 29.90
N LEU A 118 84.87 56.20 28.72
CA LEU A 118 84.30 55.79 27.44
C LEU A 118 83.98 54.29 27.38
N ASN A 119 84.88 53.43 27.86
CA ASN A 119 84.64 51.98 27.81
C ASN A 119 83.51 51.54 28.77
N TYR A 120 83.44 52.10 29.97
CA TYR A 120 82.36 51.82 30.93
C TYR A 120 80.98 52.21 30.38
N LEU A 121 80.87 53.41 29.81
CA LEU A 121 79.60 53.90 29.25
C LEU A 121 79.13 53.05 28.05
N ILE A 122 80.06 52.63 27.19
CA ILE A 122 79.77 51.73 26.05
C ILE A 122 79.25 50.38 26.54
N GLU A 123 79.90 49.77 27.53
CA GLU A 123 79.51 48.46 28.07
C GLU A 123 78.11 48.52 28.71
N ARG A 124 77.81 49.62 29.42
CA ARG A 124 76.49 49.86 30.03
C ARG A 124 75.38 50.04 28.99
N LYS A 125 75.60 50.85 27.95
CA LYS A 125 74.62 51.09 26.86
C LYS A 125 74.36 49.81 26.06
N THR A 126 75.43 49.07 25.74
CA THR A 126 75.35 47.79 25.00
C THR A 126 74.57 46.73 25.78
N THR A 127 74.80 46.59 27.09
CA THR A 127 74.10 45.61 27.93
C THR A 127 72.61 45.89 28.02
N ARG A 128 72.22 47.16 28.19
CA ARG A 128 70.82 47.57 28.26
C ARG A 128 70.10 47.33 26.92
N GLN A 129 70.71 47.71 25.81
CA GLN A 129 70.16 47.46 24.47
C GLN A 129 70.04 45.95 24.18
N ALA A 130 71.02 45.14 24.58
CA ALA A 130 70.96 43.68 24.42
C ALA A 130 69.80 43.06 25.21
N LEU A 131 69.52 43.53 26.42
CA LEU A 131 68.41 43.05 27.24
C LEU A 131 67.05 43.43 26.61
N THR A 132 66.84 44.70 26.26
CA THR A 132 65.61 45.15 25.60
C THR A 132 65.36 44.42 24.28
N LEU A 133 66.43 44.21 23.49
CA LEU A 133 66.34 43.48 22.24
C LEU A 133 66.05 41.99 22.45
N SER A 134 66.59 41.37 23.50
CA SER A 134 66.27 39.99 23.86
C SER A 134 64.81 39.82 24.30
N GLU A 135 64.29 40.75 25.12
CA GLU A 135 62.88 40.74 25.54
C GLU A 135 61.93 40.97 24.36
N ALA A 136 62.25 41.92 23.48
CA ALA A 136 61.47 42.18 22.27
C ALA A 136 61.48 40.97 21.32
N ARG A 137 62.65 40.33 21.13
CA ARG A 137 62.77 39.10 20.33
C ARG A 137 61.97 37.96 20.94
N PHE A 138 62.01 37.78 22.26
CA PHE A 138 61.22 36.73 22.93
C PHE A 138 59.72 36.94 22.70
N ARG A 139 59.21 38.17 22.92
CA ARG A 139 57.79 38.49 22.66
C ARG A 139 57.43 38.25 21.20
N ALA A 140 58.22 38.76 20.26
CA ALA A 140 57.96 38.57 18.83
C ALA A 140 57.95 37.09 18.40
N MET A 141 58.87 36.27 18.89
CA MET A 141 58.89 34.82 18.60
C MET A 141 57.70 34.10 19.23
N SER A 142 57.34 34.49 20.45
CA SER A 142 56.21 33.92 21.18
C SER A 142 54.88 34.30 20.52
N ASP A 143 54.67 35.54 20.10
CA ASP A 143 53.45 36.00 19.44
C ASP A 143 53.33 35.49 17.99
N ALA A 144 54.45 35.26 17.31
CA ALA A 144 54.46 34.61 15.99
C ALA A 144 54.17 33.09 16.06
N SER A 145 54.14 32.49 17.24
CA SER A 145 53.80 31.08 17.41
C SER A 145 52.30 30.88 17.21
N PRO A 146 51.86 29.92 16.37
CA PRO A 146 50.44 29.57 16.26
C PRO A 146 49.91 28.82 17.50
N LEU A 147 50.81 28.41 18.40
CA LEU A 147 50.46 27.76 19.66
C LEU A 147 50.31 28.80 20.77
N GLY A 148 49.28 28.64 21.59
CA GLY A 148 49.10 29.45 22.79
C GLY A 148 50.19 29.14 23.82
N ILE A 149 50.93 30.15 24.25
CA ILE A 149 51.96 30.05 25.27
C ILE A 149 51.43 30.74 26.52
N PHE A 150 51.44 29.99 27.62
CA PHE A 150 51.12 30.47 28.96
C PHE A 150 52.31 30.15 29.87
N VAL A 151 52.75 31.13 30.65
CA VAL A 151 53.89 31.00 31.55
C VAL A 151 53.44 31.33 32.95
N SER A 152 53.65 30.40 33.88
CA SER A 152 53.41 30.62 35.30
C SER A 152 54.69 30.67 36.11
N ASP A 153 54.63 31.25 37.29
CA ASP A 153 55.65 31.13 38.33
C ASP A 153 55.61 29.76 39.03
N VAL A 154 56.38 29.64 40.13
CA VAL A 154 56.47 28.44 40.96
C VAL A 154 55.18 28.13 41.73
N ASP A 155 54.38 29.14 42.05
CA ASP A 155 53.11 29.02 42.76
C ASP A 155 51.94 28.75 41.78
N GLY A 156 52.21 28.82 40.48
CA GLY A 156 51.26 28.53 39.41
C GLY A 156 50.44 29.74 38.98
N GLU A 157 50.83 30.95 39.38
CA GLU A 157 50.22 32.20 38.95
C GLU A 157 50.75 32.59 37.57
N CYS A 158 49.85 33.08 36.71
CA CYS A 158 50.23 33.53 35.38
C CYS A 158 51.14 34.76 35.43
N VAL A 159 52.29 34.68 34.75
CA VAL A 159 53.26 35.76 34.59
C VAL A 159 53.28 36.29 33.15
N TYR A 160 52.98 35.45 32.16
CA TYR A 160 52.97 35.84 30.75
C TYR A 160 52.08 34.94 29.90
N THR A 161 51.47 35.52 28.86
CA THR A 161 50.73 34.81 27.81
C THR A 161 50.99 35.49 26.46
N ASN A 162 51.05 34.71 25.39
CA ASN A 162 51.14 35.25 24.03
C ASN A 162 49.76 35.52 23.40
N GLU A 163 49.74 36.17 22.24
CA GLU A 163 48.52 36.49 21.49
C GLU A 163 47.68 35.24 21.13
N ALA A 164 48.33 34.16 20.69
CA ALA A 164 47.64 32.92 20.32
C ALA A 164 46.89 32.29 21.51
N TYR A 165 47.43 32.40 22.74
CA TYR A 165 46.72 31.92 23.93
C TYR A 165 45.44 32.71 24.18
N HIS A 166 45.43 34.01 23.91
CA HIS A 166 44.23 34.85 24.02
C HIS A 166 43.17 34.43 23.00
N THR A 167 43.58 34.16 21.76
CA THR A 167 42.67 33.66 20.72
C THR A 167 42.07 32.31 21.09
N ILE A 168 42.87 31.36 21.59
CA ILE A 168 42.40 30.02 21.92
C ILE A 168 41.50 30.06 23.16
N SER A 169 41.96 30.67 24.25
CA SER A 169 41.25 30.70 25.55
C SER A 169 40.11 31.71 25.63
N GLY A 170 40.14 32.77 24.81
CA GLY A 170 39.22 33.91 24.92
C GLY A 170 39.50 34.81 26.11
N LEU A 171 40.63 34.65 26.81
CA LEU A 171 41.01 35.43 27.98
C LEU A 171 42.14 36.41 27.64
N SER A 172 42.06 37.64 28.13
CA SER A 172 43.15 38.61 28.02
C SER A 172 44.23 38.37 29.07
N LEU A 173 45.44 38.91 28.85
CA LEU A 173 46.53 38.85 29.83
C LEU A 173 46.06 39.36 31.21
N GLU A 174 45.36 40.50 31.25
CA GLU A 174 44.82 41.09 32.50
C GLU A 174 43.86 40.16 33.26
N GLN A 175 43.06 39.36 32.54
CA GLN A 175 42.15 38.39 33.14
C GLN A 175 42.89 37.14 33.63
N THR A 176 44.02 36.83 33.01
CA THR A 176 44.86 35.67 33.35
C THR A 176 45.89 35.96 34.44
N LEU A 177 46.34 37.21 34.60
CA LEU A 177 47.32 37.62 35.61
C LEU A 177 46.82 37.32 37.03
N GLY A 178 47.66 36.65 37.83
CA GLY A 178 47.31 36.23 39.20
C GLY A 178 46.21 35.16 39.29
N THR A 179 45.72 34.64 38.15
CA THR A 179 44.79 33.52 38.11
C THR A 179 45.48 32.26 37.60
N ASN A 180 44.87 31.11 37.88
CA ASN A 180 45.43 29.79 37.55
C ASN A 180 44.87 29.33 36.19
N TRP A 181 45.71 28.67 35.37
CA TRP A 181 45.41 28.15 34.02
C TRP A 181 44.13 27.31 33.90
N ARG A 182 43.62 26.76 35.01
CA ARG A 182 42.36 25.99 35.08
C ARG A 182 41.08 26.76 34.68
N MET A 183 41.11 28.09 34.63
CA MET A 183 39.90 28.89 34.34
C MET A 183 39.39 28.68 32.91
N ALA A 184 40.30 28.52 31.95
CA ALA A 184 39.95 28.29 30.55
C ALA A 184 39.37 26.89 30.32
N ILE A 185 39.69 25.91 31.17
CA ILE A 185 39.26 24.51 30.99
C ILE A 185 37.78 24.34 31.34
N HIS A 186 37.06 23.59 30.52
CA HIS A 186 35.65 23.23 30.70
C HIS A 186 35.44 22.49 32.04
N PRO A 187 34.40 22.79 32.82
CA PRO A 187 34.17 22.23 34.16
C PRO A 187 34.35 20.71 34.26
N ASP A 188 33.78 19.94 33.33
CA ASP A 188 33.87 18.47 33.31
C ASP A 188 35.30 17.92 33.13
N ASP A 189 36.18 18.68 32.47
CA ASP A 189 37.54 18.24 32.16
C ASP A 189 38.53 18.66 33.26
N ARG A 190 38.17 19.63 34.10
CA ARG A 190 39.07 20.26 35.09
C ARG A 190 39.71 19.26 36.04
N GLU A 191 38.91 18.37 36.63
CA GLU A 191 39.40 17.43 37.65
C GLU A 191 40.41 16.44 37.05
N ARG A 192 40.08 15.86 35.90
CA ARG A 192 40.97 14.95 35.18
C ARG A 192 42.30 15.64 34.82
N VAL A 193 42.24 16.81 34.22
CA VAL A 193 43.45 17.54 33.78
C VAL A 193 44.30 17.97 34.97
N LEU A 194 43.69 18.34 36.10
CA LEU A 194 44.42 18.66 37.34
C LEU A 194 45.15 17.45 37.92
N VAL A 195 44.56 16.24 37.86
CA VAL A 195 45.21 15.00 38.31
C VAL A 195 46.41 14.69 37.43
N GLU A 196 46.26 14.75 36.11
CA GLU A 196 47.33 14.53 35.13
C GLU A 196 48.47 15.54 35.31
N TRP A 197 48.15 16.80 35.59
CA TRP A 197 49.13 17.86 35.85
C TRP A 197 49.92 17.61 37.15
N ARG A 198 49.25 17.22 38.24
CA ARG A 198 49.91 16.91 39.52
C ARG A 198 50.86 15.73 39.39
N ALA A 199 50.47 14.67 38.68
CA ALA A 199 51.33 13.51 38.42
C ALA A 199 52.60 13.93 37.65
N ALA A 200 52.46 14.82 36.67
CA ALA A 200 53.60 15.35 35.93
C ALA A 200 54.50 16.26 36.79
N ALA A 201 53.92 17.08 37.68
CA ALA A 201 54.68 17.92 38.61
C ALA A 201 55.51 17.12 39.62
N LEU A 202 55.07 15.91 39.98
CA LEU A 202 55.80 14.97 40.84
C LEU A 202 56.91 14.20 40.08
N GLY A 203 57.06 14.42 38.77
CA GLY A 203 58.06 13.77 37.93
C GLY A 203 57.68 12.36 37.45
N GLU A 204 56.42 11.96 37.63
CA GLU A 204 55.95 10.62 37.30
C GLU A 204 55.68 10.43 35.79
N ALA A 205 55.38 11.52 35.07
CA ALA A 205 55.14 11.52 33.62
C ALA A 205 55.35 12.92 33.00
N LYS A 206 55.43 13.01 31.66
CA LYS A 206 55.32 14.29 30.95
C LYS A 206 53.84 14.72 30.91
N PHE A 207 53.55 16.00 31.14
CA PHE A 207 52.19 16.52 31.04
C PHE A 207 51.79 16.69 29.57
N THR A 208 50.90 15.83 29.09
CA THR A 208 50.19 16.00 27.83
C THR A 208 48.73 15.62 28.05
N SER A 209 47.80 16.54 27.78
CA SER A 209 46.36 16.30 27.96
C SER A 209 45.54 16.96 26.88
N ASN A 210 44.46 16.31 26.44
CA ASN A 210 43.45 16.96 25.62
C ASN A 210 42.34 17.46 26.53
N ALA A 211 41.92 18.71 26.38
CA ALA A 211 40.87 19.31 27.19
C ALA A 211 40.04 20.31 26.39
N ARG A 212 38.77 20.46 26.73
CA ARG A 212 37.93 21.51 26.17
C ARG A 212 38.23 22.82 26.90
N PHE A 213 38.49 23.88 26.14
CA PHE A 213 38.45 25.23 26.66
C PHE A 213 37.05 25.81 26.46
N LEU A 214 36.55 26.53 27.48
CA LEU A 214 35.25 27.19 27.48
C LEU A 214 35.49 28.70 27.48
N ARG A 215 35.16 29.35 26.35
CA ARG A 215 35.25 30.80 26.21
C ARG A 215 34.07 31.49 26.92
N ALA A 216 34.21 32.79 27.20
CA ALA A 216 33.18 33.57 27.89
C ALA A 216 31.84 33.68 27.12
N ASP A 217 31.87 33.50 25.79
CA ASP A 217 30.68 33.45 24.93
C ASP A 217 29.97 32.09 24.94
N GLY A 218 30.51 31.10 25.66
CA GLY A 218 29.99 29.74 25.74
C GLY A 218 30.51 28.80 24.66
N SER A 219 31.35 29.27 23.73
CA SER A 219 31.95 28.41 22.70
C SER A 219 33.02 27.49 23.29
N ILE A 220 33.10 26.27 22.75
CA ILE A 220 34.06 25.25 23.15
C ILE A 220 35.15 25.14 22.08
N VAL A 221 36.40 25.14 22.53
CA VAL A 221 37.58 24.86 21.69
C VAL A 221 38.24 23.59 22.19
N TRP A 222 38.49 22.63 21.32
CA TRP A 222 39.27 21.45 21.71
C TRP A 222 40.74 21.81 21.72
N THR A 223 41.40 21.59 22.85
CA THR A 223 42.81 21.94 23.03
C THR A 223 43.64 20.74 23.41
N ARG A 224 44.91 20.77 23.03
CA ARG A 224 45.96 19.90 23.56
C ARG A 224 46.94 20.73 24.37
N LEU A 225 47.09 20.36 25.62
CA LEU A 225 47.91 21.02 26.63
C LEU A 225 49.20 20.23 26.81
N ASN A 226 50.34 20.93 26.78
CA ASN A 226 51.64 20.40 27.18
C ASN A 226 52.29 21.36 28.16
N ALA A 227 53.00 20.85 29.17
CA ALA A 227 53.71 21.70 30.12
C ALA A 227 55.14 21.22 30.33
N ALA A 228 56.05 22.18 30.48
CA ALA A 228 57.45 21.95 30.84
C ALA A 228 57.86 22.90 31.98
N ALA A 229 58.70 22.42 32.91
CA ALA A 229 59.26 23.25 33.95
C ALA A 229 60.36 24.17 33.38
N MET A 230 60.34 25.44 33.78
CA MET A 230 61.43 26.38 33.52
C MET A 230 62.41 26.35 34.69
N LEU A 231 63.69 26.10 34.41
CA LEU A 231 64.74 25.98 35.42
C LEU A 231 65.72 27.15 35.31
N ASP A 232 66.18 27.67 36.45
CA ASP A 232 67.32 28.59 36.56
C ASP A 232 68.47 27.83 37.24
N GLY A 233 69.38 27.28 36.43
CA GLY A 233 70.33 26.26 36.87
C GLY A 233 69.63 24.95 37.29
N VAL A 234 69.45 24.76 38.61
CA VAL A 234 68.80 23.57 39.21
C VAL A 234 67.50 23.93 39.94
N GLN A 235 67.23 25.22 40.19
CA GLN A 235 66.00 25.63 40.88
C GLN A 235 64.87 25.90 39.88
N PRO A 236 63.65 25.38 40.13
CA PRO A 236 62.49 25.70 39.31
C PRO A 236 62.10 27.16 39.48
N ARG A 237 61.85 27.84 38.36
CA ARG A 237 61.42 29.24 38.29
C ARG A 237 59.96 29.39 37.87
N GLY A 238 59.35 28.31 37.37
CA GLY A 238 57.96 28.28 36.95
C GLY A 238 57.70 27.22 35.88
N HIS A 239 56.61 27.36 35.14
CA HIS A 239 56.23 26.42 34.08
C HIS A 239 55.88 27.17 32.79
N VAL A 240 56.25 26.60 31.65
CA VAL A 240 55.76 27.00 30.33
C VAL A 240 54.74 25.96 29.85
N GLN A 241 53.59 26.45 29.44
CA GLN A 241 52.46 25.67 28.96
C GLN A 241 52.19 26.04 27.52
N ILE A 242 52.04 25.02 26.68
CA ILE A 242 51.74 25.13 25.26
C ILE A 242 50.34 24.57 25.04
N VAL A 243 49.48 25.38 24.44
CA VAL A 243 48.10 25.09 24.10
C VAL A 243 47.96 25.08 22.58
N GLU A 244 47.61 23.91 22.03
CA GLU A 244 47.34 23.70 20.62
C GLU A 244 45.82 23.60 20.41
N ASP A 245 45.24 24.39 19.51
CA ASP A 245 43.85 24.18 19.06
C ASP A 245 43.79 22.98 18.12
N ILE A 246 42.98 21.98 18.47
CA ILE A 246 42.81 20.74 17.73
C ILE A 246 41.35 20.55 17.26
N THR A 247 40.55 21.63 17.24
CA THR A 247 39.12 21.60 16.91
C THR A 247 38.86 21.09 15.49
N GLU A 248 39.56 21.60 14.48
CA GLU A 248 39.40 21.15 13.09
C GLU A 248 39.79 19.68 12.91
N ARG A 249 40.87 19.25 13.56
CA ARG A 249 41.31 17.84 13.53
C ARG A 249 40.27 16.92 14.14
N LYS A 250 39.68 17.31 15.28
CA LYS A 250 38.61 16.54 15.93
C LYS A 250 37.36 16.45 15.07
N ALA A 251 36.94 17.56 14.47
CA ALA A 251 35.78 17.58 13.57
C ALA A 251 35.99 16.70 12.31
N ALA A 252 37.20 16.65 11.76
CA ALA A 252 37.51 15.79 10.60
C ALA A 252 37.54 14.30 10.96
N GLU A 253 38.06 13.95 12.14
CA GLU A 253 38.02 12.57 12.67
C GLU A 253 36.57 12.10 12.87
N ASP A 254 35.74 12.93 13.49
CA ASP A 254 34.33 12.62 13.75
C ASP A 254 33.53 12.51 12.45
N ALA A 255 33.73 13.43 11.49
CA ALA A 255 33.07 13.38 10.18
C ALA A 255 33.43 12.10 9.37
N LEU A 256 34.70 11.68 9.41
CA LEU A 256 35.13 10.44 8.76
C LEU A 256 34.52 9.20 9.42
N PHE A 257 34.41 9.21 10.76
CA PHE A 257 33.74 8.14 11.49
C PHE A 257 32.25 8.06 11.14
N GLU A 258 31.54 9.20 11.13
CA GLU A 258 30.14 9.28 10.75
C GLU A 258 29.88 8.85 9.29
N GLU A 259 30.77 9.20 8.36
CA GLU A 259 30.66 8.78 6.95
C GLU A 259 30.81 7.25 6.83
N LYS A 260 31.78 6.67 7.53
CA LYS A 260 31.98 5.21 7.56
C LYS A 260 30.79 4.48 8.19
N GLU A 261 30.29 4.96 9.32
CA GLU A 261 29.12 4.39 9.99
C GLU A 261 27.87 4.50 9.11
N ARG A 262 27.68 5.64 8.44
CA ARG A 262 26.56 5.85 7.49
C ARG A 262 26.63 4.88 6.30
N ALA A 263 27.81 4.62 5.77
CA ALA A 263 28.00 3.65 4.68
C ALA A 263 27.65 2.22 5.15
N GLU A 264 28.12 1.81 6.33
CA GLU A 264 27.80 0.50 6.92
C GLU A 264 26.31 0.35 7.24
N VAL A 265 25.67 1.36 7.84
CA VAL A 265 24.23 1.34 8.13
C VAL A 265 23.40 1.31 6.86
N THR A 266 23.80 2.04 5.81
CA THR A 266 23.11 2.03 4.51
C THR A 266 23.16 0.63 3.89
N LEU A 267 24.32 -0.02 3.86
CA LEU A 267 24.50 -1.36 3.31
C LEU A 267 23.78 -2.45 4.14
N ASN A 268 23.65 -2.25 5.45
CA ASN A 268 22.93 -3.17 6.34
C ASN A 268 21.41 -2.92 6.37
N SER A 269 20.95 -1.76 5.90
CA SER A 269 19.52 -1.44 5.77
C SER A 269 18.93 -1.82 4.41
N ILE A 270 19.77 -2.24 3.46
CA ILE A 270 19.33 -2.81 2.19
C ILE A 270 18.73 -4.20 2.47
N GLY A 271 17.52 -4.44 1.98
CA GLY A 271 16.81 -5.72 2.16
C GLY A 271 17.44 -6.90 1.41
N ASP A 272 18.33 -6.61 0.46
CA ASP A 272 19.03 -7.61 -0.36
C ASP A 272 20.39 -7.99 0.25
N ALA A 273 20.83 -9.21 -0.02
CA ALA A 273 22.18 -9.64 0.29
C ALA A 273 23.20 -8.90 -0.59
N VAL A 274 24.23 -8.35 0.03
CA VAL A 274 25.33 -7.67 -0.67
C VAL A 274 26.63 -8.35 -0.31
N LEU A 275 27.39 -8.73 -1.34
CA LEU A 275 28.70 -9.36 -1.23
C LEU A 275 29.69 -8.65 -2.16
N THR A 276 30.89 -8.35 -1.69
CA THR A 276 31.96 -7.81 -2.56
C THR A 276 33.17 -8.72 -2.62
N THR A 277 33.90 -8.64 -3.72
CA THR A 277 35.13 -9.40 -3.98
C THR A 277 36.24 -8.48 -4.47
N ASN A 278 37.48 -8.91 -4.28
CA ASN A 278 38.65 -8.31 -4.94
C ASN A 278 38.90 -8.90 -6.34
N LEU A 279 39.88 -8.36 -7.07
CA LEU A 279 40.27 -8.84 -8.41
C LEU A 279 40.51 -10.37 -8.51
N PRO A 280 41.20 -11.03 -7.55
CA PRO A 280 41.32 -12.49 -7.53
C PRO A 280 40.01 -13.28 -7.33
N GLY A 281 38.90 -12.62 -6.98
CA GLY A 281 37.63 -13.27 -6.67
C GLY A 281 37.51 -13.74 -5.22
N ASN A 282 38.33 -13.22 -4.30
CA ASN A 282 38.18 -13.48 -2.87
C ASN A 282 37.21 -12.48 -2.24
N VAL A 283 36.39 -12.96 -1.32
CA VAL A 283 35.35 -12.16 -0.67
C VAL A 283 35.99 -11.13 0.26
N THR A 284 35.57 -9.87 0.14
CA THR A 284 36.07 -8.73 0.93
C THR A 284 35.03 -8.18 1.90
N TYR A 285 33.75 -8.41 1.64
CA TYR A 285 32.64 -7.93 2.49
C TYR A 285 31.38 -8.76 2.26
N LEU A 286 30.59 -8.94 3.32
CA LEU A 286 29.20 -9.42 3.28
C LEU A 286 28.36 -8.60 4.25
N ASN A 287 27.16 -8.20 3.84
CA ASN A 287 26.16 -7.65 4.77
C ASN A 287 25.43 -8.78 5.52
N GLN A 288 24.66 -8.42 6.55
CA GLN A 288 23.96 -9.39 7.41
C GLN A 288 22.96 -10.29 6.65
N VAL A 289 22.35 -9.78 5.57
CA VAL A 289 21.42 -10.56 4.74
C VAL A 289 22.18 -11.63 3.95
N ALA A 290 23.34 -11.27 3.39
CA ALA A 290 24.24 -12.21 2.70
C ALA A 290 24.76 -13.30 3.63
N GLU A 291 25.08 -12.98 4.88
CA GLU A 291 25.50 -13.99 5.87
C GLU A 291 24.40 -15.04 6.10
N LYS A 292 23.15 -14.59 6.25
CA LYS A 292 22.00 -15.47 6.46
C LYS A 292 21.77 -16.36 5.24
N MET A 293 21.72 -15.78 4.04
CA MET A 293 21.42 -16.50 2.80
C MET A 293 22.52 -17.49 2.40
N THR A 294 23.79 -17.13 2.55
CA THR A 294 24.92 -18.03 2.23
C THR A 294 25.22 -19.03 3.35
N GLY A 295 24.83 -18.73 4.60
CA GLY A 295 25.18 -19.52 5.77
C GLY A 295 26.62 -19.32 6.24
N TRP A 296 27.29 -18.27 5.78
CA TRP A 296 28.64 -17.89 6.16
C TRP A 296 28.64 -16.60 6.97
N SER A 297 29.31 -16.57 8.12
CA SER A 297 29.60 -15.29 8.79
C SER A 297 30.70 -14.53 8.04
N SER A 298 30.65 -13.21 8.10
CA SER A 298 31.60 -12.30 7.48
C SER A 298 33.04 -12.62 7.89
N GLU A 299 33.28 -12.85 9.19
CA GLU A 299 34.58 -13.26 9.72
C GLU A 299 35.14 -14.54 9.08
N ASN A 300 34.27 -15.48 8.72
CA ASN A 300 34.68 -16.76 8.14
C ASN A 300 34.74 -16.74 6.60
N ALA A 301 34.02 -15.82 5.98
CA ALA A 301 33.92 -15.68 4.53
C ALA A 301 34.99 -14.77 3.95
N ILE A 302 35.38 -13.70 4.65
CA ILE A 302 36.40 -12.75 4.19
C ILE A 302 37.71 -13.50 3.89
N GLY A 303 38.26 -13.24 2.71
CA GLY A 303 39.49 -13.86 2.20
C GLY A 303 39.29 -15.20 1.50
N ARG A 304 38.11 -15.83 1.56
CA ARG A 304 37.82 -17.07 0.83
C ARG A 304 37.44 -16.80 -0.63
N PRO A 305 37.64 -17.77 -1.54
CA PRO A 305 37.15 -17.68 -2.90
C PRO A 305 35.62 -17.58 -2.95
N LEU A 306 35.09 -16.73 -3.84
CA LEU A 306 33.64 -16.53 -4.00
C LEU A 306 32.89 -17.85 -4.26
N SER A 307 33.45 -18.73 -5.09
CA SER A 307 32.86 -20.05 -5.42
C SER A 307 32.65 -20.99 -4.22
N GLU A 308 33.29 -20.72 -3.07
CA GLU A 308 33.06 -21.46 -1.83
C GLU A 308 31.90 -20.87 -1.01
N VAL A 309 31.79 -19.54 -1.00
CA VAL A 309 30.83 -18.79 -0.17
C VAL A 309 29.48 -18.62 -0.87
N PHE A 310 29.50 -18.38 -2.18
CA PHE A 310 28.34 -18.13 -3.03
C PHE A 310 28.25 -19.21 -4.11
N ARG A 311 27.70 -20.37 -3.73
CA ARG A 311 27.52 -21.50 -4.64
C ARG A 311 26.17 -21.44 -5.33
N ILE A 312 26.19 -21.24 -6.64
CA ILE A 312 24.99 -21.15 -7.46
C ILE A 312 24.93 -22.29 -8.48
N VAL A 313 23.74 -22.86 -8.65
CA VAL A 313 23.44 -23.89 -9.65
C VAL A 313 22.23 -23.48 -10.48
N ASP A 314 22.16 -23.96 -11.71
CA ASP A 314 20.97 -23.82 -12.56
C ASP A 314 19.83 -24.73 -12.04
N GLY A 315 18.65 -24.15 -11.85
CA GLY A 315 17.51 -24.85 -11.24
C GLY A 315 16.96 -26.01 -12.07
N THR A 316 17.20 -26.03 -13.38
CA THR A 316 16.71 -27.10 -14.27
C THR A 316 17.77 -28.19 -14.47
N THR A 317 19.00 -27.80 -14.77
CA THR A 317 20.09 -28.70 -15.14
C THR A 317 20.94 -29.15 -13.95
N ARG A 318 20.83 -28.47 -12.81
CA ARG A 318 21.61 -28.69 -11.58
C ARG A 318 23.13 -28.60 -11.78
N GLN A 319 23.57 -27.95 -12.86
CA GLN A 319 24.99 -27.69 -13.13
C GLN A 319 25.44 -26.41 -12.43
N GLU A 320 26.73 -26.32 -12.06
CA GLU A 320 27.31 -25.10 -11.51
C GLU A 320 27.17 -23.94 -12.50
N ALA A 321 26.60 -22.83 -12.02
CA ALA A 321 26.45 -21.63 -12.82
C ALA A 321 27.78 -20.84 -12.88
N PRO A 322 28.06 -20.10 -13.96
CA PRO A 322 29.26 -19.28 -14.07
C PRO A 322 29.37 -18.25 -12.95
N ASP A 323 30.58 -17.99 -12.47
CA ASP A 323 30.86 -16.97 -11.46
C ASP A 323 30.50 -15.56 -11.99
N PRO A 324 29.45 -14.91 -11.44
CA PRO A 324 28.96 -13.63 -11.94
C PRO A 324 29.94 -12.48 -11.67
N ALA A 325 30.75 -12.54 -10.60
CA ALA A 325 31.75 -11.52 -10.31
C ALA A 325 32.89 -11.55 -11.32
N GLN A 326 33.38 -12.74 -11.66
CA GLN A 326 34.43 -12.87 -12.69
C GLN A 326 33.94 -12.41 -14.06
N LEU A 327 32.67 -12.66 -14.39
CA LEU A 327 32.09 -12.20 -15.63
C LEU A 327 31.96 -10.66 -15.65
N ALA A 328 31.49 -10.06 -14.55
CA ALA A 328 31.39 -8.61 -14.40
C ALA A 328 32.77 -7.91 -14.51
N ILE A 329 33.80 -8.48 -13.88
CA ILE A 329 35.19 -7.98 -13.94
C ILE A 329 35.73 -8.08 -15.37
N ARG A 330 35.56 -9.23 -16.02
CA ARG A 330 36.10 -9.48 -17.37
C ARG A 330 35.44 -8.61 -18.44
N GLU A 331 34.13 -8.44 -18.35
CA GLU A 331 33.36 -7.68 -19.33
C GLU A 331 33.26 -6.19 -18.96
N ASN A 332 33.73 -5.81 -17.76
CA ASN A 332 33.66 -4.46 -17.21
C ASN A 332 32.27 -3.82 -17.35
N ARG A 333 31.23 -4.61 -17.05
CA ARG A 333 29.83 -4.19 -17.10
C ARG A 333 28.99 -4.97 -16.10
N THR A 334 27.81 -4.45 -15.78
CA THR A 334 26.83 -5.18 -15.00
C THR A 334 26.32 -6.40 -15.76
N VAL A 335 26.32 -7.56 -15.10
CA VAL A 335 25.82 -8.83 -15.64
C VAL A 335 24.73 -9.37 -14.72
N GLY A 336 23.65 -9.87 -15.30
CA GLY A 336 22.60 -10.55 -14.54
C GLY A 336 22.95 -12.01 -14.26
N LEU A 337 22.39 -12.56 -13.18
CA LEU A 337 22.33 -14.00 -12.95
C LEU A 337 21.40 -14.66 -13.99
N ALA A 338 21.62 -15.95 -14.27
CA ALA A 338 20.73 -16.70 -15.15
C ALA A 338 19.33 -16.83 -14.50
N ALA A 339 18.28 -16.74 -15.32
CA ALA A 339 16.92 -17.04 -14.88
C ALA A 339 16.90 -18.49 -14.34
N ASP A 340 16.41 -18.68 -13.11
CA ASP A 340 16.45 -19.95 -12.34
C ASP A 340 17.78 -20.28 -11.62
N SER A 341 18.56 -19.29 -11.21
CA SER A 341 19.71 -19.53 -10.31
C SER A 341 19.26 -19.93 -8.91
N ILE A 342 19.81 -21.03 -8.39
CA ILE A 342 19.59 -21.52 -7.02
C ILE A 342 20.87 -21.34 -6.21
N LEU A 343 20.79 -20.62 -5.09
CA LEU A 343 21.84 -20.54 -4.10
C LEU A 343 21.82 -21.76 -3.19
N LEU A 344 22.96 -22.44 -3.09
CA LEU A 344 23.19 -23.53 -2.16
C LEU A 344 23.81 -22.96 -0.89
N ARG A 345 23.00 -22.86 0.18
CA ARG A 345 23.48 -22.46 1.49
C ARG A 345 24.45 -23.49 2.06
N ARG A 346 25.36 -23.06 2.92
CA ARG A 346 26.39 -23.92 3.54
C ARG A 346 25.83 -25.16 4.27
N ASP A 347 24.61 -25.08 4.80
CA ASP A 347 23.91 -26.16 5.51
C ASP A 347 23.09 -27.09 4.57
N GLY A 348 23.08 -26.81 3.27
CA GLY A 348 22.36 -27.58 2.25
C GLY A 348 20.95 -27.07 1.93
N ILE A 349 20.50 -25.96 2.54
CA ILE A 349 19.23 -25.32 2.18
C ILE A 349 19.37 -24.64 0.82
N GLU A 350 18.36 -24.80 -0.04
CA GLU A 350 18.31 -24.20 -1.37
C GLU A 350 17.37 -23.00 -1.37
N SER A 351 17.83 -21.86 -1.91
CA SER A 351 17.01 -20.67 -2.12
C SER A 351 17.07 -20.26 -3.59
N ALA A 352 15.91 -20.00 -4.19
CA ALA A 352 15.88 -19.38 -5.52
C ALA A 352 16.29 -17.91 -5.38
N ILE A 353 17.23 -17.46 -6.22
CA ILE A 353 17.75 -16.09 -6.18
C ILE A 353 17.70 -15.44 -7.57
N GLU A 354 17.45 -14.13 -7.60
CA GLU A 354 17.56 -13.28 -8.79
C GLU A 354 18.41 -12.06 -8.45
N ASP A 355 19.34 -11.67 -9.34
CA ASP A 355 20.10 -10.41 -9.23
C ASP A 355 21.15 -10.17 -10.35
N SER A 356 22.11 -9.28 -10.06
CA SER A 356 23.21 -8.80 -10.87
C SER A 356 24.53 -8.69 -10.10
N ALA A 357 25.63 -8.77 -10.84
CA ALA A 357 26.97 -8.42 -10.39
C ALA A 357 27.52 -7.25 -11.22
N ALA A 358 28.23 -6.33 -10.58
CA ALA A 358 28.84 -5.17 -11.22
C ALA A 358 30.31 -5.01 -10.81
N PRO A 359 31.20 -4.54 -11.70
CA PRO A 359 32.59 -4.27 -11.35
C PRO A 359 32.68 -3.07 -10.38
N ILE A 360 33.61 -3.15 -9.44
CA ILE A 360 34.01 -2.06 -8.55
C ILE A 360 35.26 -1.42 -9.16
N HIS A 361 35.31 -0.10 -9.27
CA HIS A 361 36.48 0.64 -9.78
C HIS A 361 37.26 1.34 -8.67
N ASN A 362 38.58 1.45 -8.82
CA ASN A 362 39.44 2.27 -7.98
C ASN A 362 39.38 3.76 -8.42
N ARG A 363 40.16 4.61 -7.73
CA ARG A 363 40.24 6.06 -8.03
C ARG A 363 40.78 6.38 -9.42
N ASP A 364 41.56 5.47 -10.00
CA ASP A 364 42.17 5.62 -11.32
C ASP A 364 41.24 5.09 -12.45
N GLY A 365 40.04 4.60 -12.10
CA GLY A 365 39.05 4.07 -13.04
C GLY A 365 39.31 2.61 -13.46
N GLU A 366 40.27 1.93 -12.83
CA GLU A 366 40.57 0.52 -13.10
C GLU A 366 39.70 -0.39 -12.24
N VAL A 367 39.34 -1.56 -12.77
CA VAL A 367 38.55 -2.55 -12.02
C VAL A 367 39.37 -3.06 -10.84
N ALA A 368 38.82 -2.96 -9.63
CA ALA A 368 39.43 -3.39 -8.36
C ALA A 368 38.75 -4.63 -7.76
N GLY A 369 37.57 -5.00 -8.27
CA GLY A 369 36.77 -6.11 -7.75
C GLY A 369 35.37 -6.14 -8.35
N ALA A 370 34.45 -6.81 -7.68
CA ALA A 370 33.03 -6.81 -8.04
C ALA A 370 32.13 -6.79 -6.81
N VAL A 371 30.95 -6.20 -6.96
CA VAL A 371 29.83 -6.31 -6.03
C VAL A 371 28.77 -7.23 -6.65
N ILE A 372 28.25 -8.13 -5.85
CA ILE A 372 27.11 -8.99 -6.16
C ILE A 372 26.01 -8.60 -5.18
N VAL A 373 24.85 -8.27 -5.72
CA VAL A 373 23.63 -8.18 -4.91
C VAL A 373 22.87 -9.49 -5.15
N PHE A 374 22.11 -10.01 -4.19
CA PHE A 374 21.16 -11.11 -4.41
C PHE A 374 20.05 -11.12 -3.37
N HIS A 375 18.86 -11.56 -3.73
CA HIS A 375 17.77 -11.71 -2.77
C HIS A 375 16.95 -12.97 -3.02
N ASP A 376 16.28 -13.44 -1.97
CA ASP A 376 15.47 -14.66 -2.04
C ASP A 376 14.14 -14.36 -2.74
N VAL A 377 13.90 -15.04 -3.88
CA VAL A 377 12.65 -14.93 -4.64
C VAL A 377 11.72 -16.13 -4.41
N SER A 378 12.07 -17.05 -3.50
CA SER A 378 11.31 -18.29 -3.28
C SER A 378 9.85 -18.00 -2.88
N GLU A 379 9.63 -17.07 -1.95
CA GLU A 379 8.28 -16.68 -1.51
C GLU A 379 7.52 -15.94 -2.60
N SER A 380 8.16 -14.96 -3.25
CA SER A 380 7.54 -14.19 -4.35
C SER A 380 7.14 -15.10 -5.51
N ARG A 381 7.99 -16.05 -5.89
CA ARG A 381 7.71 -17.03 -6.95
C ARG A 381 6.59 -17.99 -6.56
N ALA A 382 6.58 -18.48 -5.32
CA ALA A 382 5.50 -19.32 -4.81
C ALA A 382 4.16 -18.56 -4.78
N MET A 383 4.17 -17.30 -4.37
CA MET A 383 3.00 -16.42 -4.39
C MET A 383 2.54 -16.12 -5.82
N ALA A 384 3.45 -15.84 -6.75
CA ALA A 384 3.13 -15.59 -8.16
C ALA A 384 2.49 -16.81 -8.81
N LEU A 385 3.02 -18.02 -8.56
CA LEU A 385 2.42 -19.28 -9.02
C LEU A 385 1.04 -19.51 -8.41
N LYS A 386 0.88 -19.24 -7.11
CA LYS A 386 -0.42 -19.36 -6.42
C LYS A 386 -1.43 -18.34 -6.91
N MET A 387 -1.01 -17.09 -7.16
CA MET A 387 -1.84 -16.04 -7.74
C MET A 387 -2.27 -16.39 -9.17
N ALA A 388 -1.36 -16.90 -9.99
CA ALA A 388 -1.68 -17.37 -11.34
C ALA A 388 -2.72 -18.50 -11.30
N HIS A 389 -2.59 -19.43 -10.36
CA HIS A 389 -3.57 -20.50 -10.16
C HIS A 389 -4.94 -19.95 -9.71
N LEU A 390 -4.97 -19.07 -8.70
CA LEU A 390 -6.20 -18.45 -8.17
C LEU A 390 -6.89 -17.51 -9.19
N ALA A 391 -6.13 -16.89 -10.09
CA ALA A 391 -6.70 -16.08 -11.17
C ALA A 391 -7.52 -16.93 -12.16
N GLN A 392 -7.25 -18.23 -12.24
CA GLN A 392 -7.84 -19.16 -13.20
C GLN A 392 -8.75 -20.24 -12.58
N HIS A 393 -8.77 -20.36 -11.24
CA HIS A 393 -9.53 -21.39 -10.52
C HIS A 393 -10.40 -20.77 -9.42
N ASP A 394 -11.52 -21.41 -9.13
CA ASP A 394 -12.42 -21.11 -8.02
C ASP A 394 -11.79 -21.52 -6.69
N PHE A 395 -11.77 -20.60 -5.74
CA PHE A 395 -11.10 -20.80 -4.44
C PHE A 395 -11.73 -21.92 -3.60
N LEU A 396 -13.04 -22.11 -3.69
CA LEU A 396 -13.76 -23.06 -2.85
C LEU A 396 -13.63 -24.50 -3.35
N THR A 397 -13.80 -24.70 -4.66
CA THR A 397 -13.89 -26.03 -5.29
C THR A 397 -12.60 -26.46 -6.00
N GLY A 398 -11.67 -25.53 -6.25
CA GLY A 398 -10.46 -25.78 -7.04
C GLY A 398 -10.72 -26.07 -8.52
N LEU A 399 -11.97 -25.93 -8.98
CA LEU A 399 -12.31 -26.04 -10.40
C LEU A 399 -11.83 -24.80 -11.17
N PRO A 400 -11.61 -24.91 -12.49
CA PRO A 400 -11.57 -23.76 -13.39
C PRO A 400 -12.66 -22.74 -13.07
N ASN A 401 -12.32 -21.46 -13.13
CA ASN A 401 -13.29 -20.37 -12.99
C ASN A 401 -13.79 -19.89 -14.37
N ARG A 402 -14.70 -18.92 -14.36
CA ARG A 402 -15.27 -18.31 -15.58
C ARG A 402 -14.21 -17.87 -16.60
N MET A 403 -13.10 -17.29 -16.16
CA MET A 403 -12.06 -16.78 -17.05
C MET A 403 -11.39 -17.92 -17.82
N LEU A 404 -10.97 -18.98 -17.10
CA LEU A 404 -10.34 -20.14 -17.72
C LEU A 404 -11.32 -20.93 -18.61
N LEU A 405 -12.61 -20.98 -18.23
CA LEU A 405 -13.66 -21.59 -19.05
C LEU A 405 -13.83 -20.86 -20.38
N THR A 406 -13.98 -19.53 -20.39
CA THR A 406 -14.16 -18.76 -21.63
C THR A 406 -12.97 -18.94 -22.58
N GLU A 407 -11.74 -18.97 -22.04
CA GLU A 407 -10.54 -19.25 -22.83
C GLU A 407 -10.58 -20.66 -23.43
N ARG A 408 -10.88 -21.69 -22.62
CA ARG A 408 -10.95 -23.09 -23.06
C ARG A 408 -12.06 -23.31 -24.09
N LEU A 409 -13.23 -22.71 -23.89
CA LEU A 409 -14.36 -22.77 -24.81
C LEU A 409 -13.99 -22.11 -26.15
N SER A 410 -13.42 -20.91 -26.13
CA SER A 410 -12.95 -20.21 -27.34
C SER A 410 -11.94 -21.06 -28.12
N ARG A 411 -10.99 -21.69 -27.41
CA ARG A 411 -9.99 -22.59 -28.01
C ARG A 411 -10.63 -23.87 -28.56
N ALA A 412 -11.59 -24.45 -27.86
CA ALA A 412 -12.34 -25.63 -28.29
C ALA A 412 -13.15 -25.33 -29.56
N ILE A 413 -13.86 -24.20 -29.61
CA ILE A 413 -14.57 -23.71 -30.80
C ILE A 413 -13.61 -23.52 -31.98
N GLY A 414 -12.44 -22.90 -31.74
CA GLY A 414 -11.41 -22.73 -32.77
C GLY A 414 -10.90 -24.05 -33.35
N ARG A 415 -10.68 -25.07 -32.50
CA ARG A 415 -10.31 -26.44 -32.93
C ARG A 415 -11.45 -27.12 -33.67
N ALA A 416 -12.67 -27.06 -33.13
CA ALA A 416 -13.86 -27.67 -33.70
C ALA A 416 -14.16 -27.13 -35.10
N ARG A 417 -14.03 -25.81 -35.29
CA ARG A 417 -14.15 -25.14 -36.60
C ARG A 417 -13.14 -25.67 -37.62
N ARG A 418 -11.89 -25.91 -37.20
CA ARG A 418 -10.83 -26.43 -38.09
C ARG A 418 -11.03 -27.89 -38.47
N HIS A 419 -11.54 -28.70 -37.56
CA HIS A 419 -11.68 -30.16 -37.73
C HIS A 419 -13.11 -30.60 -38.07
N SER A 420 -14.03 -29.65 -38.31
CA SER A 420 -15.45 -29.91 -38.53
C SER A 420 -16.08 -30.80 -37.44
N LYS A 421 -15.67 -30.55 -36.19
CA LYS A 421 -16.22 -31.19 -34.99
C LYS A 421 -17.19 -30.25 -34.29
N ARG A 422 -17.89 -30.77 -33.28
CA ARG A 422 -18.85 -30.02 -32.46
C ARG A 422 -18.32 -29.88 -31.03
N VAL A 423 -18.87 -28.93 -30.28
CA VAL A 423 -18.58 -28.70 -28.86
C VAL A 423 -19.91 -28.58 -28.14
N ALA A 424 -20.10 -29.31 -27.04
CA ALA A 424 -21.27 -29.16 -26.19
C ALA A 424 -20.90 -28.41 -24.91
N LEU A 425 -21.72 -27.44 -24.54
CA LEU A 425 -21.64 -26.74 -23.28
C LEU A 425 -22.90 -27.07 -22.47
N MET A 426 -22.70 -27.59 -21.25
CA MET A 426 -23.76 -27.85 -20.29
C MET A 426 -23.69 -26.83 -19.16
N PHE A 427 -24.70 -26.01 -19.01
CA PHE A 427 -24.88 -25.13 -17.88
C PHE A 427 -25.71 -25.86 -16.83
N ILE A 428 -25.24 -25.91 -15.58
CA ILE A 428 -25.78 -26.76 -14.52
C ILE A 428 -26.03 -25.90 -13.30
N ASP A 429 -27.20 -26.05 -12.69
CA ASP A 429 -27.55 -25.40 -11.43
C ASP A 429 -28.10 -26.41 -10.43
N LEU A 430 -27.73 -26.23 -9.15
CA LEU A 430 -28.19 -27.06 -8.04
C LEU A 430 -29.58 -26.60 -7.58
N ASP A 431 -30.56 -27.46 -7.79
CA ASP A 431 -31.94 -27.15 -7.42
C ASP A 431 -32.07 -26.93 -5.90
N TYR A 432 -32.78 -25.86 -5.53
CA TYR A 432 -33.08 -25.50 -4.14
C TYR A 432 -31.84 -25.29 -3.24
N PHE A 433 -30.65 -25.05 -3.78
CA PHE A 433 -29.44 -24.80 -2.99
C PHE A 433 -29.59 -23.65 -1.98
N LYS A 434 -30.32 -22.59 -2.35
CA LYS A 434 -30.65 -21.49 -1.44
C LYS A 434 -31.40 -21.97 -0.18
N HIS A 435 -32.35 -22.90 -0.31
CA HIS A 435 -33.07 -23.44 0.86
C HIS A 435 -32.14 -24.21 1.79
N ILE A 436 -31.13 -24.90 1.24
CA ILE A 436 -30.11 -25.60 2.04
C ILE A 436 -29.28 -24.58 2.83
N ASN A 437 -28.82 -23.50 2.19
CA ASN A 437 -28.09 -22.43 2.88
C ASN A 437 -28.94 -21.75 3.97
N ASP A 438 -30.20 -21.44 3.66
CA ASP A 438 -31.11 -20.77 4.59
C ASP A 438 -31.46 -21.67 5.79
N SER A 439 -31.47 -23.00 5.61
CA SER A 439 -31.87 -23.96 6.65
C SER A 439 -30.69 -24.51 7.46
N LEU A 440 -29.54 -24.76 6.83
CA LEU A 440 -28.38 -25.46 7.42
C LEU A 440 -27.12 -24.59 7.51
N GLY A 441 -27.16 -23.38 6.96
CA GLY A 441 -26.07 -22.41 6.99
C GLY A 441 -25.05 -22.57 5.87
N HIS A 442 -24.32 -21.49 5.59
CA HIS A 442 -23.38 -21.40 4.48
C HIS A 442 -22.22 -22.40 4.56
N THR A 443 -21.77 -22.80 5.74
CA THR A 443 -20.69 -23.80 5.88
C THR A 443 -21.08 -25.17 5.33
N VAL A 444 -22.34 -25.58 5.52
CA VAL A 444 -22.86 -26.84 4.94
C VAL A 444 -23.02 -26.68 3.42
N GLY A 445 -23.47 -25.52 2.96
CA GLY A 445 -23.53 -25.20 1.53
C GLY A 445 -22.17 -25.24 0.84
N ASP A 446 -21.13 -24.69 1.47
CA ASP A 446 -19.77 -24.71 0.94
C ASP A 446 -19.22 -26.14 0.81
N LEU A 447 -19.44 -26.98 1.82
CA LEU A 447 -19.10 -28.40 1.77
C LEU A 447 -19.90 -29.13 0.67
N LEU A 448 -21.17 -28.77 0.48
CA LEU A 448 -21.98 -29.33 -0.59
C LEU A 448 -21.42 -28.97 -1.96
N LEU A 449 -21.04 -27.72 -2.19
CA LEU A 449 -20.42 -27.29 -3.45
C LEU A 449 -19.10 -28.03 -3.73
N GLN A 450 -18.31 -28.33 -2.70
CA GLN A 450 -17.09 -29.15 -2.83
C GLN A 450 -17.40 -30.59 -3.23
N VAL A 451 -18.39 -31.22 -2.58
CA VAL A 451 -18.84 -32.59 -2.92
C VAL A 451 -19.41 -32.65 -4.35
N VAL A 452 -20.22 -31.65 -4.73
CA VAL A 452 -20.78 -31.50 -6.08
C VAL A 452 -19.65 -31.41 -7.10
N ALA A 453 -18.65 -30.56 -6.87
CA ALA A 453 -17.51 -30.38 -7.76
C ALA A 453 -16.76 -31.69 -8.02
N GLU A 454 -16.46 -32.45 -6.97
CA GLU A 454 -15.77 -33.74 -7.10
C GLU A 454 -16.64 -34.79 -7.81
N ARG A 455 -17.95 -34.83 -7.49
CA ARG A 455 -18.89 -35.75 -8.15
C ARG A 455 -19.05 -35.45 -9.64
N LEU A 456 -19.09 -34.16 -10.03
CA LEU A 456 -19.10 -33.73 -11.43
C LEU A 456 -17.81 -34.15 -12.16
N LYS A 457 -16.62 -33.94 -11.55
CA LYS A 457 -15.33 -34.36 -12.12
C LYS A 457 -15.29 -35.86 -12.42
N LEU A 458 -15.78 -36.69 -11.49
CA LEU A 458 -15.82 -38.16 -11.67
C LEU A 458 -16.78 -38.61 -12.79
N CYS A 459 -17.72 -37.76 -13.18
CA CYS A 459 -18.68 -38.08 -14.23
C CYS A 459 -18.16 -37.79 -15.65
N ILE A 460 -17.14 -36.97 -15.80
CA ILE A 460 -16.62 -36.54 -17.10
C ILE A 460 -15.24 -37.15 -17.42
N ARG A 461 -14.75 -36.95 -18.65
CA ARG A 461 -13.43 -37.42 -19.09
C ARG A 461 -12.36 -36.37 -18.81
N ASP A 462 -11.09 -36.78 -18.75
CA ASP A 462 -9.95 -35.86 -18.56
C ASP A 462 -9.80 -34.79 -19.66
N THR A 463 -10.33 -35.06 -20.86
CA THR A 463 -10.34 -34.10 -21.99
C THR A 463 -11.43 -33.05 -21.86
N ASP A 464 -12.47 -33.32 -21.08
CA ASP A 464 -13.57 -32.41 -20.83
C ASP A 464 -13.23 -31.50 -19.66
N THR A 465 -14.02 -30.45 -19.43
CA THR A 465 -13.75 -29.49 -18.36
C THR A 465 -15.00 -29.25 -17.54
N VAL A 466 -14.91 -29.45 -16.22
CA VAL A 466 -15.88 -28.88 -15.26
C VAL A 466 -15.35 -27.53 -14.80
N CYS A 467 -16.23 -26.56 -14.68
CA CYS A 467 -15.98 -25.22 -14.18
C CYS A 467 -17.04 -24.85 -13.15
N ARG A 468 -16.69 -23.99 -12.20
CA ARG A 468 -17.68 -23.31 -11.35
C ARG A 468 -17.77 -21.85 -11.77
N GLN A 469 -18.97 -21.40 -12.15
CA GLN A 469 -19.21 -20.04 -12.61
C GLN A 469 -19.34 -19.06 -11.45
N GLY A 470 -19.99 -19.51 -10.37
CA GLY A 470 -20.25 -18.75 -9.15
C GLY A 470 -21.51 -19.28 -8.47
N GLY A 471 -21.66 -19.07 -7.15
CA GLY A 471 -22.83 -19.57 -6.41
C GLY A 471 -22.99 -21.09 -6.52
N ASP A 472 -24.15 -21.53 -6.96
CA ASP A 472 -24.60 -22.90 -7.25
C ASP A 472 -24.45 -23.32 -8.72
N GLU A 473 -23.85 -22.48 -9.56
CA GLU A 473 -23.75 -22.69 -11.00
C GLU A 473 -22.41 -23.36 -11.40
N PHE A 474 -22.53 -24.46 -12.15
CA PHE A 474 -21.43 -25.21 -12.73
C PHE A 474 -21.58 -25.28 -14.25
N VAL A 475 -20.46 -25.44 -14.94
CA VAL A 475 -20.45 -25.61 -16.39
C VAL A 475 -19.60 -26.80 -16.77
N VAL A 476 -20.11 -27.67 -17.64
CA VAL A 476 -19.36 -28.77 -18.23
C VAL A 476 -19.17 -28.50 -19.71
N LEU A 477 -17.91 -28.46 -20.13
CA LEU A 477 -17.49 -28.32 -21.52
C LEU A 477 -17.06 -29.69 -22.05
N LEU A 478 -17.82 -30.22 -22.99
CA LEU A 478 -17.50 -31.45 -23.71
C LEU A 478 -16.85 -31.11 -25.05
N THR A 479 -15.64 -31.61 -25.26
CA THR A 479 -14.89 -31.35 -26.48
C THR A 479 -14.96 -32.52 -27.45
N GLU A 480 -14.90 -32.23 -28.75
CA GLU A 480 -14.79 -33.23 -29.81
C GLU A 480 -15.97 -34.21 -29.94
N ILE A 481 -17.20 -33.77 -29.63
CA ILE A 481 -18.41 -34.54 -29.91
C ILE A 481 -18.71 -34.62 -31.41
N GLU A 482 -19.33 -35.73 -31.85
CA GLU A 482 -19.63 -35.98 -33.27
C GLU A 482 -21.05 -35.56 -33.64
N GLN A 483 -22.00 -35.81 -32.75
CA GLN A 483 -23.42 -35.51 -32.91
C GLN A 483 -23.94 -34.70 -31.73
N THR A 484 -24.99 -33.91 -31.96
CA THR A 484 -25.67 -33.13 -30.90
C THR A 484 -26.13 -34.04 -29.75
N LEU A 485 -26.63 -35.23 -30.07
CA LEU A 485 -27.12 -36.24 -29.12
C LEU A 485 -26.01 -36.86 -28.25
N ASP A 486 -24.72 -36.71 -28.58
CA ASP A 486 -23.62 -37.25 -27.77
C ASP A 486 -23.54 -36.60 -26.39
N ALA A 487 -24.12 -35.41 -26.23
CA ALA A 487 -24.23 -34.73 -24.94
C ALA A 487 -25.29 -35.38 -24.02
N ALA A 488 -26.34 -36.00 -24.55
CA ALA A 488 -27.43 -36.55 -23.75
C ALA A 488 -26.97 -37.66 -22.77
N PRO A 489 -26.17 -38.67 -23.18
CA PRO A 489 -25.68 -39.69 -22.26
C PRO A 489 -24.83 -39.13 -21.10
N VAL A 490 -24.11 -38.03 -21.33
CA VAL A 490 -23.34 -37.37 -20.27
C VAL A 490 -24.28 -36.63 -19.32
N ALA A 491 -25.31 -35.94 -19.83
CA ALA A 491 -26.33 -35.31 -18.99
C ALA A 491 -27.10 -36.35 -18.14
N ASP A 492 -27.50 -37.47 -18.73
CA ASP A 492 -28.14 -38.58 -18.00
C ASP A 492 -27.22 -39.14 -16.91
N LYS A 493 -25.93 -39.33 -17.23
CA LYS A 493 -24.94 -39.79 -16.24
C LYS A 493 -24.81 -38.81 -15.08
N LEU A 494 -24.82 -37.50 -15.36
CA LEU A 494 -24.77 -36.46 -14.33
C LEU A 494 -26.02 -36.52 -13.46
N LEU A 495 -27.23 -36.53 -14.04
CA LEU A 495 -28.47 -36.63 -13.27
C LEU A 495 -28.51 -37.89 -12.40
N ALA A 496 -28.11 -39.05 -12.94
CA ALA A 496 -28.06 -40.30 -12.20
C ALA A 496 -27.08 -40.25 -11.03
N ALA A 497 -25.91 -39.64 -11.19
CA ALA A 497 -24.93 -39.49 -10.11
C ALA A 497 -25.47 -38.64 -8.95
N PHE A 498 -26.38 -37.71 -9.22
CA PHE A 498 -26.99 -36.84 -8.21
C PHE A 498 -28.33 -37.38 -7.67
N ALA A 499 -28.81 -38.51 -8.17
CA ALA A 499 -29.91 -39.24 -7.54
C ALA A 499 -29.50 -39.86 -6.19
N GLU A 500 -28.20 -40.13 -5.98
CA GLU A 500 -27.68 -40.60 -4.70
C GLU A 500 -27.47 -39.43 -3.72
N PRO A 501 -27.91 -39.56 -2.45
CA PRO A 501 -27.79 -38.49 -1.48
C PRO A 501 -26.33 -38.15 -1.11
N CYS A 502 -26.11 -36.91 -0.71
CA CYS A 502 -24.82 -36.39 -0.24
C CYS A 502 -24.79 -36.40 1.30
N LEU A 503 -23.82 -37.11 1.90
CA LEU A 503 -23.62 -37.12 3.35
C LEU A 503 -22.69 -35.97 3.77
N ILE A 504 -23.22 -34.94 4.41
CA ILE A 504 -22.47 -33.72 4.77
C ILE A 504 -22.76 -33.33 6.22
N GLY A 505 -21.72 -33.28 7.05
CA GLY A 505 -21.87 -32.88 8.46
C GLY A 505 -22.82 -33.77 9.27
N GLY A 506 -23.06 -35.01 8.84
CA GLY A 506 -24.03 -35.92 9.46
C GLY A 506 -25.47 -35.81 8.92
N HIS A 507 -25.72 -34.94 7.94
CA HIS A 507 -26.99 -34.81 7.25
C HIS A 507 -26.98 -35.53 5.90
N GLU A 508 -28.10 -36.16 5.54
CA GLU A 508 -28.31 -36.79 4.24
C GLU A 508 -29.10 -35.82 3.35
N LEU A 509 -28.41 -35.20 2.39
CA LEU A 509 -28.98 -34.17 1.51
C LEU A 509 -29.29 -34.75 0.13
N HIS A 510 -30.54 -34.60 -0.29
CA HIS A 510 -30.96 -34.92 -1.65
C HIS A 510 -30.92 -33.65 -2.49
N VAL A 511 -30.10 -33.65 -3.53
CA VAL A 511 -29.88 -32.48 -4.40
C VAL A 511 -30.04 -32.92 -5.85
N SER A 512 -30.87 -32.21 -6.61
CA SER A 512 -31.04 -32.44 -8.03
C SER A 512 -30.37 -31.35 -8.87
N LEU A 513 -30.23 -31.61 -10.17
CA LEU A 513 -29.62 -30.69 -11.12
C LEU A 513 -30.62 -30.28 -12.18
N SER A 514 -30.61 -28.99 -12.53
CA SER A 514 -31.22 -28.50 -13.77
C SER A 514 -30.11 -28.20 -14.78
N ILE A 515 -30.16 -28.82 -15.96
CA ILE A 515 -29.07 -28.77 -16.95
C ILE A 515 -29.58 -28.16 -18.28
N GLY A 516 -28.88 -27.15 -18.80
CA GLY A 516 -29.09 -26.57 -20.12
C GLY A 516 -27.94 -26.90 -21.06
N ILE A 517 -28.24 -27.36 -22.27
CA ILE A 517 -27.22 -27.82 -23.22
C ILE A 517 -27.27 -26.95 -24.48
N ALA A 518 -26.13 -26.37 -24.87
CA ALA A 518 -25.97 -25.72 -26.17
C ALA A 518 -24.80 -26.34 -26.95
N ILE A 519 -24.97 -26.46 -28.27
CA ILE A 519 -24.03 -27.12 -29.18
C ILE A 519 -23.46 -26.13 -30.19
N TYR A 520 -22.15 -25.94 -30.20
CA TYR A 520 -21.47 -25.29 -31.32
C TYR A 520 -21.37 -26.25 -32.52
N PRO A 521 -21.67 -25.81 -33.76
CA PRO A 521 -22.02 -24.44 -34.18
C PRO A 521 -23.53 -24.14 -34.29
N ASP A 522 -24.40 -25.09 -33.93
CA ASP A 522 -25.85 -25.00 -34.18
C ASP A 522 -26.52 -23.92 -33.31
N ASP A 523 -26.08 -23.82 -32.05
CA ASP A 523 -26.65 -22.96 -31.01
C ASP A 523 -25.77 -21.73 -30.73
N GLY A 524 -24.83 -21.39 -31.60
CA GLY A 524 -24.00 -20.18 -31.49
C GLY A 524 -22.69 -20.26 -32.25
N GLN A 525 -22.13 -19.11 -32.63
CA GLN A 525 -20.89 -19.02 -33.42
C GLN A 525 -19.63 -18.69 -32.63
N ASP A 526 -19.79 -18.22 -31.40
CA ASP A 526 -18.71 -17.87 -30.47
C ASP A 526 -19.02 -18.32 -29.03
N ALA A 527 -18.05 -18.13 -28.13
CA ALA A 527 -18.13 -18.60 -26.76
C ALA A 527 -19.24 -17.91 -25.95
N ASP A 528 -19.49 -16.62 -26.19
CA ASP A 528 -20.47 -15.85 -25.43
C ASP A 528 -21.89 -16.25 -25.83
N GLU A 529 -22.15 -16.45 -27.12
CA GLU A 529 -23.44 -16.90 -27.63
C GLU A 529 -23.78 -18.32 -27.14
N VAL A 530 -22.82 -19.25 -27.21
CA VAL A 530 -23.00 -20.64 -26.73
C VAL A 530 -23.23 -20.66 -25.21
N MET A 531 -22.50 -19.86 -24.43
CA MET A 531 -22.74 -19.75 -22.99
C MET A 531 -24.13 -19.22 -22.67
N LYS A 532 -24.55 -18.14 -23.33
CA LYS A 532 -25.88 -17.53 -23.13
C LYS A 532 -27.02 -18.50 -23.46
N ASN A 533 -26.87 -19.24 -24.55
CA ASN A 533 -27.90 -20.17 -25.01
C ASN A 533 -27.97 -21.42 -24.11
N ALA A 534 -26.85 -21.90 -23.58
CA ALA A 534 -26.84 -22.99 -22.58
C ALA A 534 -27.52 -22.56 -21.27
N ASP A 535 -27.25 -21.36 -20.77
CA ASP A 535 -27.90 -20.77 -19.59
C ASP A 535 -29.43 -20.65 -19.80
N THR A 536 -29.84 -20.16 -20.97
CA THR A 536 -31.27 -20.07 -21.34
C THR A 536 -31.96 -21.44 -21.31
N ALA A 537 -31.29 -22.48 -21.83
CA ALA A 537 -31.82 -23.84 -21.79
C ALA A 537 -31.91 -24.41 -20.36
N MET A 538 -30.99 -24.03 -19.47
CA MET A 538 -30.98 -24.47 -18.06
C MET A 538 -32.15 -23.85 -17.30
N TYR A 539 -32.43 -22.56 -17.50
CA TYR A 539 -33.63 -21.95 -16.95
C TYR A 539 -34.92 -22.62 -17.43
N HIS A 540 -34.96 -23.04 -18.70
CA HIS A 540 -36.09 -23.80 -19.22
C HIS A 540 -36.22 -25.19 -18.59
N ALA A 541 -35.09 -25.85 -18.28
CA ALA A 541 -35.08 -27.10 -17.51
C ALA A 541 -35.68 -26.90 -16.11
N LYS A 542 -35.35 -25.79 -15.42
CA LYS A 542 -35.97 -25.42 -14.14
C LYS A 542 -37.48 -25.24 -14.25
N ALA A 543 -37.93 -24.51 -15.28
CA ALA A 543 -39.36 -24.25 -15.49
C ALA A 543 -40.17 -25.53 -15.82
N LYS A 544 -39.55 -26.53 -16.45
CA LYS A 544 -40.16 -27.83 -16.78
C LYS A 544 -40.18 -28.85 -15.63
N GLY A 545 -39.97 -28.40 -14.39
CA GLY A 545 -40.08 -29.25 -13.20
C GLY A 545 -38.74 -29.64 -12.57
N ARG A 546 -37.63 -29.03 -12.98
CA ARG A 546 -36.27 -29.29 -12.42
C ARG A 546 -35.83 -30.75 -12.60
N ASN A 547 -34.69 -31.13 -12.05
CA ASN A 547 -34.14 -32.49 -12.13
C ASN A 547 -34.16 -33.10 -13.56
N ASN A 548 -33.82 -32.29 -14.57
CA ASN A 548 -33.85 -32.69 -15.96
C ASN A 548 -32.81 -31.89 -16.75
N TYR A 549 -32.63 -32.26 -18.02
CA TYR A 549 -31.85 -31.46 -18.96
C TYR A 549 -32.71 -30.99 -20.14
N GLN A 550 -32.34 -29.86 -20.74
CA GLN A 550 -32.94 -29.36 -21.99
C GLN A 550 -31.85 -28.92 -22.96
N PHE A 551 -32.01 -29.28 -24.23
CA PHE A 551 -31.22 -28.68 -25.31
C PHE A 551 -31.78 -27.31 -25.65
N PHE A 552 -30.90 -26.37 -25.98
CA PHE A 552 -31.30 -25.07 -26.47
C PHE A 552 -32.11 -25.21 -27.76
N THR A 553 -33.19 -24.44 -27.87
CA THR A 553 -33.89 -24.20 -29.12
C THR A 553 -34.11 -22.70 -29.26
N THR A 554 -34.16 -22.20 -30.50
CA THR A 554 -34.34 -20.76 -30.77
C THR A 554 -35.63 -20.20 -30.15
N GLU A 555 -36.66 -21.04 -29.98
CA GLU A 555 -37.92 -20.70 -29.30
C GLU A 555 -37.74 -20.37 -27.81
N MET A 556 -36.73 -20.96 -27.14
CA MET A 556 -36.45 -20.69 -25.72
C MET A 556 -35.99 -19.25 -25.49
N ASN A 557 -35.18 -18.70 -26.41
CA ASN A 557 -34.71 -17.32 -26.33
C ASN A 557 -35.89 -16.33 -26.49
N THR A 558 -36.82 -16.63 -27.41
CA THR A 558 -38.05 -15.86 -27.58
C THR A 558 -38.89 -15.86 -26.30
N ARG A 559 -39.04 -17.02 -25.63
CA ARG A 559 -39.77 -17.14 -24.36
C ARG A 559 -39.09 -16.41 -23.20
N ALA A 560 -37.76 -16.45 -23.13
CA ALA A 560 -37.00 -15.73 -22.10
C ALA A 560 -37.16 -14.20 -22.23
N VAL A 561 -37.09 -13.68 -23.46
CA VAL A 561 -37.36 -12.26 -23.75
C VAL A 561 -38.82 -11.91 -23.46
N GLN A 562 -39.78 -12.74 -23.87
CA GLN A 562 -41.20 -12.55 -23.55
C GLN A 562 -41.44 -12.52 -22.03
N ARG A 563 -40.76 -13.38 -21.27
CA ARG A 563 -40.90 -13.41 -19.80
C ARG A 563 -40.43 -12.11 -19.15
N LEU A 564 -39.25 -11.60 -19.55
CA LEU A 564 -38.73 -10.30 -19.10
C LEU A 564 -39.68 -9.14 -19.46
N PHE A 565 -40.26 -9.18 -20.67
CA PHE A 565 -41.27 -8.23 -21.09
C PHE A 565 -42.52 -8.29 -20.19
N ILE A 566 -43.06 -9.48 -19.96
CA ILE A 566 -44.26 -9.69 -19.14
C ILE A 566 -44.00 -9.22 -17.71
N GLU A 567 -42.89 -9.63 -17.09
CA GLU A 567 -42.56 -9.26 -15.71
C GLU A 567 -42.41 -7.73 -15.53
N GLY A 568 -41.76 -7.05 -16.49
CA GLY A 568 -41.61 -5.59 -16.47
C GLY A 568 -42.92 -4.84 -16.63
N ASN A 569 -43.87 -5.39 -17.42
CA ASN A 569 -45.10 -4.71 -17.81
C ASN A 569 -46.33 -5.09 -16.98
N LEU A 570 -46.35 -6.22 -16.26
CA LEU A 570 -47.51 -6.62 -15.44
C LEU A 570 -47.90 -5.56 -14.39
N ARG A 571 -46.92 -4.87 -13.79
CA ARG A 571 -47.19 -3.77 -12.84
C ARG A 571 -47.80 -2.54 -13.51
N ARG A 572 -47.43 -2.28 -14.77
CA ARG A 572 -47.99 -1.19 -15.58
C ARG A 572 -49.43 -1.54 -15.97
N ALA A 573 -49.65 -2.76 -16.45
CA ALA A 573 -50.96 -3.27 -16.86
C ALA A 573 -52.03 -3.07 -15.78
N LEU A 574 -51.69 -3.40 -14.53
CA LEU A 574 -52.60 -3.22 -13.39
C LEU A 574 -52.92 -1.74 -13.09
N LYS A 575 -52.00 -0.82 -13.40
CA LYS A 575 -52.18 0.63 -13.14
C LYS A 575 -52.86 1.37 -14.28
N GLN A 576 -52.82 0.81 -15.49
CA GLN A 576 -53.31 1.45 -16.72
C GLN A 576 -54.59 0.81 -17.25
N ASP A 577 -55.29 0.03 -16.41
CA ASP A 577 -56.54 -0.66 -16.74
C ASP A 577 -56.43 -1.52 -18.02
N GLU A 578 -55.28 -2.17 -18.22
CA GLU A 578 -55.03 -3.02 -19.40
C GLU A 578 -55.59 -4.45 -19.22
N PHE A 579 -56.04 -4.82 -18.03
CA PHE A 579 -56.71 -6.10 -17.80
C PHE A 579 -58.21 -6.02 -18.10
N GLN A 580 -58.76 -7.09 -18.66
CA GLN A 580 -60.18 -7.23 -18.95
C GLN A 580 -60.65 -8.65 -18.65
N LEU A 581 -61.93 -8.81 -18.27
CA LEU A 581 -62.53 -10.12 -18.02
C LEU A 581 -63.38 -10.55 -19.21
N TYR A 582 -63.17 -11.79 -19.64
CA TYR A 582 -64.03 -12.49 -20.57
C TYR A 582 -64.84 -13.52 -19.79
N TYR A 583 -66.05 -13.83 -20.24
CA TYR A 583 -66.99 -14.70 -19.56
C TYR A 583 -67.35 -15.86 -20.47
N GLN A 584 -67.20 -17.09 -19.97
CA GLN A 584 -67.60 -18.29 -20.69
C GLN A 584 -68.84 -18.91 -20.03
N PRO A 585 -69.88 -19.29 -20.80
CA PRO A 585 -71.11 -19.80 -20.22
C PRO A 585 -70.95 -21.24 -19.72
N LYS A 586 -71.57 -21.52 -18.55
CA LYS A 586 -71.74 -22.87 -17.99
C LYS A 586 -73.18 -23.32 -18.21
N ILE A 587 -73.36 -24.49 -18.80
CA ILE A 587 -74.66 -24.99 -19.24
C ILE A 587 -75.07 -26.20 -18.41
N ASP A 588 -76.31 -26.22 -17.93
CA ASP A 588 -76.91 -27.43 -17.38
C ASP A 588 -77.19 -28.42 -18.52
N LEU A 589 -76.57 -29.59 -18.47
CA LEU A 589 -76.62 -30.53 -19.60
C LEU A 589 -77.99 -31.16 -19.78
N SER A 590 -78.84 -31.15 -18.74
CA SER A 590 -80.18 -31.75 -18.76
C SER A 590 -81.23 -30.83 -19.42
N SER A 591 -81.20 -29.54 -19.09
CA SER A 591 -82.16 -28.51 -19.52
C SER A 591 -81.64 -27.69 -20.69
N GLY A 592 -80.33 -27.60 -20.87
CA GLY A 592 -79.67 -26.74 -21.86
C GLY A 592 -79.68 -25.26 -21.47
N LEU A 593 -80.05 -24.91 -20.24
CA LEU A 593 -80.06 -23.54 -19.76
C LEU A 593 -78.68 -23.11 -19.24
N MET A 594 -78.36 -21.82 -19.38
CA MET A 594 -77.19 -21.24 -18.74
C MET A 594 -77.44 -21.12 -17.24
N ILE A 595 -76.52 -21.65 -16.44
CA ILE A 595 -76.63 -21.71 -14.98
C ILE A 595 -75.46 -21.03 -14.27
N GLY A 596 -74.45 -20.59 -15.01
CA GLY A 596 -73.24 -19.98 -14.49
C GLY A 596 -72.39 -19.38 -15.60
N SER A 597 -71.34 -18.68 -15.20
CA SER A 597 -70.29 -18.20 -16.09
C SER A 597 -68.93 -18.32 -15.42
N GLU A 598 -67.87 -18.54 -16.19
CA GLU A 598 -66.50 -18.47 -15.69
C GLU A 598 -65.84 -17.17 -16.14
N ALA A 599 -65.27 -16.42 -15.20
CA ALA A 599 -64.53 -15.20 -15.46
C ALA A 599 -63.06 -15.53 -15.77
N LEU A 600 -62.65 -15.21 -16.98
CA LEU A 600 -61.35 -15.50 -17.55
C LEU A 600 -60.61 -14.20 -17.84
N ILE A 601 -59.55 -13.94 -17.09
CA ILE A 601 -58.72 -12.75 -17.28
C ILE A 601 -58.06 -12.74 -18.67
N ARG A 602 -57.96 -11.56 -19.26
CA ARG A 602 -57.15 -11.26 -20.45
C ARG A 602 -56.37 -9.98 -20.21
N TRP A 603 -55.19 -9.90 -20.80
CA TRP A 603 -54.39 -8.68 -20.77
C TRP A 603 -54.34 -8.07 -22.18
N GLN A 604 -54.84 -6.85 -22.32
CA GLN A 604 -54.81 -6.07 -23.54
C GLN A 604 -53.56 -5.20 -23.57
N ASP A 605 -52.44 -5.74 -24.05
CA ASP A 605 -51.21 -4.96 -24.20
C ASP A 605 -51.30 -4.04 -25.43
N PRO A 606 -50.89 -2.76 -25.33
CA PRO A 606 -50.95 -1.82 -26.45
C PRO A 606 -50.08 -2.20 -27.65
N GLU A 607 -48.98 -2.93 -27.44
CA GLU A 607 -48.02 -3.28 -28.49
C GLU A 607 -48.29 -4.67 -29.07
N HIS A 608 -48.64 -5.64 -28.22
CA HIS A 608 -48.74 -7.06 -28.58
C HIS A 608 -50.19 -7.57 -28.70
N GLY A 609 -51.18 -6.73 -28.41
CA GLY A 609 -52.59 -7.11 -28.45
C GLY A 609 -52.98 -7.99 -27.27
N LEU A 610 -53.82 -9.00 -27.53
CA LEU A 610 -54.40 -9.83 -26.48
C LEU A 610 -53.41 -10.90 -25.99
N VAL A 611 -52.95 -10.77 -24.74
CA VAL A 611 -52.10 -11.74 -24.05
C VAL A 611 -52.96 -12.64 -23.16
N TYR A 612 -52.80 -13.96 -23.32
CA TYR A 612 -53.62 -14.97 -22.65
C TYR A 612 -53.02 -15.42 -21.30
N PRO A 613 -53.85 -15.90 -20.35
CA PRO A 613 -53.42 -16.27 -19.00
C PRO A 613 -52.22 -17.20 -18.93
N ASN A 614 -52.17 -18.23 -19.79
CA ASN A 614 -51.08 -19.19 -19.85
C ASN A 614 -49.70 -18.55 -20.12
N GLN A 615 -49.65 -17.33 -20.67
CA GLN A 615 -48.40 -16.62 -20.92
C GLN A 615 -47.94 -15.79 -19.71
N PHE A 616 -48.86 -15.23 -18.92
CA PHE A 616 -48.51 -14.26 -17.88
C PHE A 616 -48.83 -14.66 -16.43
N VAL A 617 -49.80 -15.55 -16.20
CA VAL A 617 -50.17 -15.98 -14.83
C VAL A 617 -49.01 -16.68 -14.12
N PRO A 618 -48.26 -17.62 -14.72
CA PRO A 618 -47.11 -18.23 -14.05
C PRO A 618 -46.05 -17.21 -13.61
N ILE A 619 -45.81 -16.19 -14.45
CA ILE A 619 -44.87 -15.11 -14.17
C ILE A 619 -45.41 -14.21 -13.05
N ALA A 620 -46.72 -13.95 -13.04
CA ALA A 620 -47.38 -13.19 -11.98
C ALA A 620 -47.31 -13.92 -10.63
N GLU A 621 -47.44 -15.25 -10.62
CA GLU A 621 -47.30 -16.08 -9.42
C GLU A 621 -45.87 -16.03 -8.86
N GLU A 622 -44.86 -16.27 -9.71
CA GLU A 622 -43.46 -16.25 -9.31
C GLU A 622 -42.99 -14.87 -8.80
N SER A 623 -43.52 -13.79 -9.39
CA SER A 623 -43.20 -12.41 -8.98
C SER A 623 -44.09 -11.88 -7.83
N GLY A 624 -45.09 -12.66 -7.39
CA GLY A 624 -46.08 -12.26 -6.38
C GLY A 624 -47.09 -11.21 -6.86
N LEU A 625 -47.06 -10.82 -8.13
CA LEU A 625 -48.03 -9.89 -8.74
C LEU A 625 -49.40 -10.51 -8.96
N ILE A 626 -49.53 -11.84 -8.86
CA ILE A 626 -50.83 -12.50 -8.94
C ILE A 626 -51.79 -12.07 -7.83
N VAL A 627 -51.29 -11.74 -6.64
CA VAL A 627 -52.14 -11.30 -5.50
C VAL A 627 -52.90 -9.99 -5.80
N PRO A 628 -52.24 -8.90 -6.22
CA PRO A 628 -52.97 -7.69 -6.60
C PRO A 628 -53.78 -7.85 -7.89
N ILE A 629 -53.37 -8.71 -8.84
CA ILE A 629 -54.14 -9.00 -10.06
C ILE A 629 -55.44 -9.74 -9.71
N GLY A 630 -55.39 -10.80 -8.92
CA GLY A 630 -56.57 -11.57 -8.56
C GLY A 630 -57.55 -10.81 -7.66
N ARG A 631 -57.07 -9.89 -6.81
CA ARG A 631 -57.94 -8.91 -6.14
C ARG A 631 -58.70 -8.02 -7.12
N TRP A 632 -58.05 -7.60 -8.20
CA TRP A 632 -58.70 -6.84 -9.27
C TRP A 632 -59.72 -7.72 -10.01
N VAL A 633 -59.37 -8.97 -10.35
CA VAL A 633 -60.28 -9.94 -11.01
C VAL A 633 -61.54 -10.16 -10.17
N LEU A 634 -61.38 -10.48 -8.88
CA LEU A 634 -62.51 -10.69 -7.96
C LEU A 634 -63.41 -9.47 -7.88
N ARG A 635 -62.82 -8.27 -7.73
CA ARG A 635 -63.60 -7.03 -7.67
C ARG A 635 -64.35 -6.77 -8.97
N GLU A 636 -63.71 -6.96 -10.11
CA GLU A 636 -64.31 -6.70 -11.41
C GLU A 636 -65.41 -7.71 -11.75
N ALA A 637 -65.21 -9.00 -11.46
CA ALA A 637 -66.23 -10.03 -11.61
C ALA A 637 -67.47 -9.72 -10.75
N CYS A 638 -67.26 -9.36 -9.48
CA CYS A 638 -68.34 -8.97 -8.58
C CYS A 638 -69.08 -7.71 -9.06
N ARG A 639 -68.34 -6.68 -9.50
CA ARG A 639 -68.91 -5.45 -10.05
C ARG A 639 -69.75 -5.73 -11.29
N GLN A 640 -69.26 -6.59 -12.18
CA GLN A 640 -69.94 -6.90 -13.43
C GLN A 640 -71.25 -7.69 -13.21
N VAL A 641 -71.28 -8.64 -12.28
CA VAL A 641 -72.52 -9.34 -11.92
C VAL A 641 -73.55 -8.38 -11.35
N CYS A 642 -73.16 -7.47 -10.45
CA CYS A 642 -74.06 -6.43 -9.95
C CYS A 642 -74.57 -5.53 -11.09
N ALA A 643 -73.71 -5.14 -12.04
CA ALA A 643 -74.12 -4.33 -13.18
C ALA A 643 -75.16 -5.05 -14.08
N TRP A 644 -75.03 -6.37 -14.27
CA TRP A 644 -76.04 -7.15 -14.98
C TRP A 644 -77.37 -7.22 -14.20
N GLN A 645 -77.34 -7.38 -12.88
CA GLN A 645 -78.53 -7.35 -12.02
C GLN A 645 -79.23 -5.99 -12.08
N ASP A 646 -78.49 -4.90 -11.96
CA ASP A 646 -79.02 -3.53 -12.02
C ASP A 646 -79.64 -3.20 -13.39
N SER A 647 -79.21 -3.91 -14.44
CA SER A 647 -79.75 -3.80 -15.80
C SER A 647 -81.01 -4.66 -16.04
N GLY A 648 -81.48 -5.39 -15.02
CA GLY A 648 -82.66 -6.26 -15.08
C GLY A 648 -82.42 -7.57 -15.82
N LEU A 649 -81.16 -8.01 -15.92
CA LEU A 649 -80.80 -9.30 -16.50
C LEU A 649 -80.79 -10.36 -15.41
N LEU A 650 -81.19 -11.58 -15.77
CA LEU A 650 -81.11 -12.73 -14.89
C LEU A 650 -79.63 -13.03 -14.60
N ALA A 651 -79.21 -12.75 -13.37
CA ALA A 651 -77.86 -13.03 -12.96
C ALA A 651 -77.64 -14.53 -12.79
N VAL A 652 -76.52 -15.00 -13.30
CA VAL A 652 -75.99 -16.34 -13.04
C VAL A 652 -74.74 -16.22 -12.16
N PRO A 653 -74.44 -17.21 -11.32
CA PRO A 653 -73.18 -17.24 -10.59
C PRO A 653 -71.96 -17.08 -11.51
N VAL A 654 -70.96 -16.34 -11.04
CA VAL A 654 -69.67 -16.19 -11.71
C VAL A 654 -68.60 -16.96 -10.94
N SER A 655 -67.82 -17.75 -11.67
CA SER A 655 -66.73 -18.53 -11.13
C SER A 655 -65.40 -17.83 -11.41
N VAL A 656 -64.53 -17.75 -10.40
CA VAL A 656 -63.23 -17.08 -10.45
C VAL A 656 -62.15 -18.04 -9.99
N ASN A 657 -61.13 -18.23 -10.84
CA ASN A 657 -59.95 -19.02 -10.56
C ASN A 657 -59.04 -18.35 -9.53
N ILE A 658 -58.59 -19.11 -8.54
CA ILE A 658 -57.72 -18.63 -7.45
C ILE A 658 -56.38 -19.38 -7.48
N SER A 659 -55.28 -18.62 -7.56
CA SER A 659 -53.94 -19.20 -7.52
C SER A 659 -53.54 -19.72 -6.13
N ALA A 660 -52.54 -20.60 -6.12
CA ALA A 660 -51.96 -21.14 -4.89
C ALA A 660 -51.34 -20.06 -3.98
N VAL A 661 -50.82 -19.00 -4.61
CA VAL A 661 -50.16 -17.86 -3.95
C VAL A 661 -51.21 -16.94 -3.31
N GLU A 662 -52.32 -16.70 -3.99
CA GLU A 662 -53.45 -15.93 -3.47
C GLU A 662 -54.11 -16.62 -2.27
N PHE A 663 -54.44 -17.90 -2.40
CA PHE A 663 -55.14 -18.65 -1.37
C PHE A 663 -54.36 -18.69 -0.05
N ARG A 664 -53.03 -18.77 -0.13
CA ARG A 664 -52.13 -18.77 1.04
C ARG A 664 -51.80 -17.38 1.58
N HIS A 665 -52.21 -16.32 0.88
CA HIS A 665 -51.93 -14.97 1.34
C HIS A 665 -52.71 -14.68 2.63
N LYS A 666 -52.03 -14.16 3.66
CA LYS A 666 -52.59 -13.98 5.02
C LYS A 666 -53.92 -13.22 5.05
N ASN A 667 -54.09 -12.26 4.15
CA ASN A 667 -55.28 -11.41 4.08
C ASN A 667 -56.22 -11.79 2.92
N PHE A 668 -56.24 -13.07 2.50
CA PHE A 668 -57.12 -13.54 1.43
C PHE A 668 -58.59 -13.44 1.85
N LEU A 669 -58.97 -14.07 2.98
CA LEU A 669 -60.34 -14.06 3.51
C LEU A 669 -60.88 -12.64 3.74
N GLU A 670 -60.09 -11.79 4.39
CA GLU A 670 -60.44 -10.39 4.64
C GLU A 670 -60.62 -9.61 3.33
N GLY A 671 -59.75 -9.86 2.34
CA GLY A 671 -59.83 -9.27 1.01
C GLY A 671 -61.12 -9.63 0.28
N VAL A 672 -61.50 -10.92 0.27
CA VAL A 672 -62.76 -11.38 -0.36
C VAL A 672 -63.97 -10.76 0.33
N ALA A 673 -63.99 -10.75 1.67
CA ALA A 673 -65.08 -10.15 2.44
C ALA A 673 -65.22 -8.64 2.18
N THR A 674 -64.09 -7.94 2.06
CA THR A 674 -64.08 -6.50 1.73
C THR A 674 -64.65 -6.26 0.34
N ILE A 675 -64.25 -7.05 -0.66
CA ILE A 675 -64.75 -6.91 -2.03
C ILE A 675 -66.26 -7.13 -2.10
N LEU A 676 -66.78 -8.18 -1.48
CA LEU A 676 -68.23 -8.45 -1.44
C LEU A 676 -69.00 -7.30 -0.76
N SER A 677 -68.45 -6.75 0.32
CA SER A 677 -69.05 -5.58 0.99
C SER A 677 -68.97 -4.30 0.15
N GLU A 678 -67.91 -4.12 -0.64
CA GLU A 678 -67.73 -2.95 -1.52
C GLU A 678 -68.67 -2.99 -2.72
N THR A 679 -68.84 -4.16 -3.36
CA THR A 679 -69.68 -4.30 -4.55
C THR A 679 -71.15 -4.50 -4.22
N GLY A 680 -71.48 -5.01 -3.03
CA GLY A 680 -72.85 -5.36 -2.64
C GLY A 680 -73.35 -6.67 -3.23
N MET A 681 -72.47 -7.46 -3.87
CA MET A 681 -72.83 -8.75 -4.45
C MET A 681 -73.24 -9.75 -3.38
N LEU A 682 -74.36 -10.44 -3.59
CA LEU A 682 -74.75 -11.54 -2.72
C LEU A 682 -73.74 -12.70 -2.86
N PRO A 683 -73.18 -13.23 -1.76
CA PRO A 683 -72.09 -14.22 -1.80
C PRO A 683 -72.42 -15.49 -2.61
N GLY A 684 -73.70 -15.89 -2.69
CA GLY A 684 -74.12 -17.08 -3.42
C GLY A 684 -73.95 -17.01 -4.94
N TYR A 685 -73.70 -15.82 -5.50
CA TYR A 685 -73.37 -15.64 -6.92
C TYR A 685 -71.87 -15.73 -7.21
N LEU A 686 -71.01 -15.86 -6.19
CA LEU A 686 -69.57 -16.00 -6.38
C LEU A 686 -69.16 -17.44 -6.11
N GLU A 687 -68.57 -18.08 -7.12
CA GLU A 687 -67.92 -19.38 -7.01
C GLU A 687 -66.40 -19.20 -7.10
N LEU A 688 -65.66 -19.77 -6.14
CA LEU A 688 -64.20 -19.76 -6.18
C LEU A 688 -63.70 -21.13 -6.65
N GLU A 689 -62.87 -21.13 -7.68
CA GLU A 689 -62.29 -22.33 -8.27
C GLU A 689 -60.85 -22.48 -7.81
N LEU A 690 -60.52 -23.64 -7.25
CA LEU A 690 -59.21 -23.96 -6.71
C LEU A 690 -58.74 -25.28 -7.27
N THR A 691 -57.52 -25.33 -7.80
CA THR A 691 -56.98 -26.59 -8.30
C THR A 691 -56.76 -27.59 -7.17
N GLU A 692 -56.89 -28.87 -7.49
CA GLU A 692 -56.70 -29.97 -6.55
C GLU A 692 -55.35 -29.88 -5.79
N SER A 693 -54.29 -29.55 -6.51
CA SER A 693 -52.93 -29.44 -5.97
C SER A 693 -52.80 -28.36 -4.89
N ILE A 694 -53.57 -27.26 -4.99
CA ILE A 694 -53.55 -26.17 -3.98
C ILE A 694 -54.06 -26.69 -2.64
N LEU A 695 -55.15 -27.46 -2.67
CA LEU A 695 -55.84 -27.93 -1.47
C LEU A 695 -55.06 -29.02 -0.73
N MET A 696 -54.27 -29.82 -1.45
CA MET A 696 -53.56 -30.98 -0.88
C MET A 696 -52.20 -30.64 -0.25
N GLN A 697 -51.61 -29.47 -0.55
CA GLN A 697 -50.30 -29.09 0.02
C GLN A 697 -50.34 -28.82 1.54
N ASP A 698 -51.45 -28.27 2.04
CA ASP A 698 -51.71 -28.10 3.49
C ASP A 698 -53.22 -28.28 3.74
N ALA A 699 -53.64 -29.54 3.82
CA ALA A 699 -55.06 -29.89 3.84
C ALA A 699 -55.80 -29.42 5.11
N GLU A 700 -55.14 -29.34 6.26
CA GLU A 700 -55.78 -28.87 7.50
C GLU A 700 -55.99 -27.36 7.49
N SER A 701 -54.97 -26.59 7.08
CA SER A 701 -55.11 -25.14 6.94
C SER A 701 -56.14 -24.79 5.86
N SER A 702 -56.08 -25.48 4.71
CA SER A 702 -57.00 -25.27 3.59
C SER A 702 -58.45 -25.54 4.00
N ALA A 703 -58.72 -26.61 4.77
CA ALA A 703 -60.06 -26.90 5.27
C ALA A 703 -60.67 -25.73 6.07
N SER A 704 -59.90 -25.13 6.98
CA SER A 704 -60.37 -24.00 7.79
C SER A 704 -60.68 -22.75 6.97
N VAL A 705 -59.88 -22.46 5.94
CA VAL A 705 -60.13 -21.35 5.01
C VAL A 705 -61.40 -21.62 4.19
N LEU A 706 -61.56 -22.83 3.65
CA LEU A 706 -62.75 -23.21 2.88
C LEU A 706 -64.02 -23.18 3.73
N GLU A 707 -63.99 -23.64 4.98
CA GLU A 707 -65.12 -23.54 5.90
C GLU A 707 -65.52 -22.08 6.15
N SER A 708 -64.54 -21.18 6.27
CA SER A 708 -64.78 -19.74 6.44
C SER A 708 -65.42 -19.12 5.20
N LEU A 709 -64.92 -19.47 4.00
CA LEU A 709 -65.51 -19.05 2.72
C LEU A 709 -66.95 -19.58 2.56
N LYS A 710 -67.18 -20.83 2.96
CA LYS A 710 -68.51 -21.44 2.91
C LYS A 710 -69.48 -20.77 3.87
N ALA A 711 -69.02 -20.44 5.08
CA ALA A 711 -69.81 -19.73 6.08
C ALA A 711 -70.21 -18.31 5.63
N MET A 712 -69.42 -17.67 4.76
CA MET A 712 -69.80 -16.42 4.09
C MET A 712 -70.91 -16.58 3.03
N GLY A 713 -71.21 -17.82 2.60
CA GLY A 713 -72.26 -18.12 1.64
C GLY A 713 -71.81 -18.30 0.19
N MET A 714 -70.50 -18.37 -0.06
CA MET A 714 -69.94 -18.58 -1.40
C MET A 714 -70.04 -20.03 -1.88
N GLN A 715 -69.96 -20.22 -3.20
CA GLN A 715 -69.77 -21.53 -3.81
C GLN A 715 -68.28 -21.84 -3.95
N LEU A 716 -67.91 -23.11 -3.84
CA LEU A 716 -66.52 -23.57 -3.93
C LEU A 716 -66.44 -24.73 -4.92
N ALA A 717 -65.54 -24.63 -5.89
CA ALA A 717 -65.28 -25.67 -6.87
C ALA A 717 -63.83 -26.16 -6.79
N ILE A 718 -63.64 -27.45 -7.04
CA ILE A 718 -62.31 -28.00 -7.31
C ILE A 718 -62.11 -28.06 -8.81
N ASP A 719 -61.05 -27.42 -9.27
CA ASP A 719 -60.62 -27.37 -10.65
C ASP A 719 -59.51 -28.41 -10.94
N ASP A 720 -59.31 -28.72 -12.22
CA ASP A 720 -58.35 -29.70 -12.75
C ASP A 720 -58.46 -31.10 -12.11
N PHE A 721 -59.68 -31.53 -11.73
CA PHE A 721 -59.85 -32.75 -10.92
C PHE A 721 -59.35 -34.01 -11.64
N GLY A 722 -58.45 -34.75 -10.98
CA GLY A 722 -57.89 -36.01 -11.49
C GLY A 722 -56.53 -35.90 -12.16
N THR A 723 -56.01 -34.70 -12.35
CA THR A 723 -54.62 -34.48 -12.79
C THR A 723 -53.62 -34.59 -11.63
N GLY A 724 -54.11 -34.61 -10.37
CA GLY A 724 -53.32 -34.69 -9.14
C GLY A 724 -53.49 -35.98 -8.33
N TYR A 725 -52.77 -36.05 -7.19
CA TYR A 725 -52.86 -37.16 -6.24
C TYR A 725 -53.94 -36.89 -5.18
N SER A 726 -55.20 -37.19 -5.53
CA SER A 726 -56.34 -37.01 -4.63
C SER A 726 -56.35 -38.02 -3.48
N SER A 727 -56.32 -37.52 -2.24
CA SER A 727 -56.74 -38.33 -1.10
C SER A 727 -58.25 -38.18 -0.90
N LEU A 728 -59.02 -39.19 -1.33
CA LEU A 728 -60.49 -39.26 -1.20
C LEU A 728 -61.00 -38.94 0.22
N SER A 729 -60.19 -39.22 1.24
CA SER A 729 -60.49 -38.90 2.63
C SER A 729 -60.62 -37.40 2.91
N TYR A 730 -59.86 -36.56 2.21
CA TYR A 730 -59.87 -35.10 2.36
C TYR A 730 -60.94 -34.45 1.49
N LEU A 731 -61.16 -34.92 0.27
CA LEU A 731 -62.28 -34.50 -0.58
C LEU A 731 -63.64 -34.60 0.11
N LYS A 732 -63.83 -35.66 0.91
CA LYS A 732 -65.05 -35.82 1.72
C LYS A 732 -65.20 -34.77 2.83
N ARG A 733 -64.08 -34.19 3.30
CA ARG A 733 -64.06 -33.20 4.40
C ARG A 733 -64.21 -31.77 3.90
N PHE A 734 -63.76 -31.47 2.69
CA PHE A 734 -63.82 -30.11 2.16
C PHE A 734 -65.27 -29.70 1.82
N PRO A 735 -65.70 -28.47 2.19
CA PRO A 735 -67.07 -28.00 1.99
C PRO A 735 -67.31 -27.52 0.54
N ILE A 736 -66.97 -28.35 -0.44
CA ILE A 736 -67.04 -28.02 -1.88
C ILE A 736 -68.43 -28.34 -2.46
N ASN A 737 -68.80 -27.58 -3.49
CA ASN A 737 -70.06 -27.71 -4.23
C ASN A 737 -69.91 -28.49 -5.53
N THR A 738 -68.80 -28.25 -6.22
CA THR A 738 -68.63 -28.56 -7.63
C THR A 738 -67.26 -29.21 -7.85
N LEU A 739 -67.22 -30.26 -8.67
CA LEU A 739 -66.00 -30.88 -9.18
C LEU A 739 -65.92 -30.61 -10.68
N LYS A 740 -64.84 -29.97 -11.15
CA LYS A 740 -64.59 -29.71 -12.56
C LYS A 740 -63.65 -30.77 -13.12
N ILE A 741 -64.12 -31.52 -14.12
CA ILE A 741 -63.31 -32.50 -14.84
C ILE A 741 -62.47 -31.75 -15.86
N ASP A 742 -61.16 -31.91 -15.78
CA ASP A 742 -60.21 -31.24 -16.67
C ASP A 742 -60.46 -31.60 -18.14
N GLN A 743 -60.21 -30.62 -19.02
CA GLN A 743 -60.41 -30.76 -20.46
C GLN A 743 -59.56 -31.88 -21.07
N SER A 744 -58.39 -32.23 -20.50
CA SER A 744 -57.52 -33.27 -21.07
C SER A 744 -58.20 -34.63 -21.10
N PHE A 745 -59.03 -34.93 -20.09
CA PHE A 745 -59.84 -36.15 -20.08
C PHE A 745 -61.08 -36.06 -20.95
N VAL A 746 -61.58 -34.86 -21.26
CA VAL A 746 -62.82 -34.65 -22.04
C VAL A 746 -62.56 -34.64 -23.55
N GLN A 747 -61.38 -34.17 -23.98
CA GLN A 747 -61.03 -34.05 -25.40
C GLN A 747 -61.14 -35.39 -26.15
N ASP A 748 -60.64 -36.47 -25.57
CA ASP A 748 -60.52 -37.77 -26.24
C ASP A 748 -61.56 -38.82 -25.78
N ILE A 749 -62.64 -38.44 -25.07
CA ILE A 749 -63.61 -39.40 -24.48
C ILE A 749 -64.36 -40.29 -25.48
N ASP A 750 -64.42 -39.88 -26.75
CA ASP A 750 -65.05 -40.66 -27.81
C ASP A 750 -64.09 -41.53 -28.61
N ILE A 751 -62.78 -41.43 -28.33
CA ILE A 751 -61.71 -42.16 -29.01
C ILE A 751 -60.96 -43.08 -28.04
N ASP A 752 -60.63 -42.61 -26.84
CA ASP A 752 -59.89 -43.34 -25.82
C ASP A 752 -60.81 -43.99 -24.77
N VAL A 753 -60.66 -45.30 -24.59
CA VAL A 753 -61.44 -46.10 -23.64
C VAL A 753 -61.01 -45.82 -22.19
N ASP A 754 -59.75 -45.47 -21.97
CA ASP A 754 -59.21 -45.18 -20.65
C ASP A 754 -59.76 -43.83 -20.15
N ASP A 755 -59.73 -42.78 -20.97
CA ASP A 755 -60.32 -41.46 -20.63
C ASP A 755 -61.83 -41.56 -20.41
N ALA A 756 -62.55 -42.28 -21.28
CA ALA A 756 -63.97 -42.56 -21.09
C ALA A 756 -64.27 -43.25 -19.75
N SER A 757 -63.38 -44.15 -19.30
CA SER A 757 -63.50 -44.86 -18.03
C SER A 757 -63.19 -43.94 -16.84
N ILE A 758 -62.18 -43.09 -16.96
CA ILE A 758 -61.79 -42.09 -15.95
C ILE A 758 -62.93 -41.09 -15.73
N VAL A 759 -63.45 -40.48 -16.80
CA VAL A 759 -64.58 -39.53 -16.74
C VAL A 759 -65.82 -40.19 -16.13
N SER A 760 -66.11 -41.44 -16.49
CA SER A 760 -67.23 -42.20 -15.88
C SER A 760 -67.06 -42.38 -14.37
N ALA A 761 -65.84 -42.70 -13.91
CA ALA A 761 -65.52 -42.86 -12.50
C ALA A 761 -65.64 -41.52 -11.74
N MET A 762 -65.16 -40.42 -12.32
CA MET A 762 -65.26 -39.07 -11.74
C MET A 762 -66.71 -38.61 -11.57
N ILE A 763 -67.55 -38.79 -12.59
CA ILE A 763 -68.98 -38.48 -12.52
C ILE A 763 -69.65 -39.32 -11.43
N GLY A 764 -69.33 -40.62 -11.35
CA GLY A 764 -69.84 -41.51 -10.30
C GLY A 764 -69.40 -41.08 -8.89
N MET A 765 -68.17 -40.59 -8.76
CA MET A 765 -67.60 -40.11 -7.49
C MET A 765 -68.27 -38.83 -7.02
N GLY A 766 -68.40 -37.81 -7.89
CA GLY A 766 -69.06 -36.55 -7.54
C GLY A 766 -70.49 -36.78 -7.05
N LYS A 767 -71.25 -37.65 -7.75
CA LYS A 767 -72.59 -38.07 -7.31
C LYS A 767 -72.60 -38.73 -5.94
N SER A 768 -71.63 -39.60 -5.67
CA SER A 768 -71.49 -40.28 -4.37
C SER A 768 -71.16 -39.31 -3.23
N LEU A 769 -70.41 -38.25 -3.53
CA LEU A 769 -70.08 -37.16 -2.61
C LEU A 769 -71.16 -36.06 -2.56
N LYS A 770 -72.25 -36.20 -3.33
CA LYS A 770 -73.31 -35.19 -3.48
C LYS A 770 -72.81 -33.83 -3.97
N GLN A 771 -71.79 -33.86 -4.82
CA GLN A 771 -71.21 -32.70 -5.49
C GLN A 771 -71.71 -32.68 -6.93
N ARG A 772 -71.89 -31.47 -7.47
CA ARG A 772 -72.18 -31.30 -8.90
C ARG A 772 -70.91 -31.56 -9.70
N VAL A 773 -71.05 -32.17 -10.86
CA VAL A 773 -69.92 -32.43 -11.75
C VAL A 773 -70.08 -31.62 -13.03
N ILE A 774 -69.08 -30.81 -13.33
CA ILE A 774 -68.97 -30.06 -14.58
C ILE A 774 -67.85 -30.64 -15.43
N ALA A 775 -68.11 -30.85 -16.72
CA ALA A 775 -67.09 -31.25 -17.68
C ALA A 775 -66.61 -30.04 -18.49
N GLU A 776 -65.30 -29.82 -18.52
CA GLU A 776 -64.67 -28.74 -19.28
C GLU A 776 -64.22 -29.18 -20.67
N GLY A 777 -64.00 -28.22 -21.57
CA GLY A 777 -63.50 -28.53 -22.91
C GLY A 777 -64.48 -29.31 -23.79
N VAL A 778 -65.80 -29.16 -23.57
CA VAL A 778 -66.80 -29.78 -24.46
C VAL A 778 -66.86 -29.04 -25.79
N GLU A 779 -66.31 -29.66 -26.83
CA GLU A 779 -66.17 -29.06 -28.17
C GLU A 779 -67.07 -29.73 -29.21
N THR A 780 -67.43 -31.01 -29.02
CA THR A 780 -68.17 -31.78 -30.03
C THR A 780 -69.52 -32.31 -29.52
N ALA A 781 -70.46 -32.50 -30.45
CA ALA A 781 -71.75 -33.12 -30.13
C ALA A 781 -71.61 -34.58 -29.64
N SER A 782 -70.53 -35.26 -30.04
CA SER A 782 -70.19 -36.62 -29.60
C SER A 782 -69.88 -36.63 -28.10
N GLN A 783 -68.98 -35.73 -27.67
CA GLN A 783 -68.61 -35.55 -26.27
C GLN A 783 -69.83 -35.21 -25.41
N LEU A 784 -70.66 -34.26 -25.87
CA LEU A 784 -71.91 -33.89 -25.19
C LEU A 784 -72.86 -35.09 -25.02
N ALA A 785 -73.03 -35.91 -26.06
CA ALA A 785 -73.90 -37.08 -26.00
C ALA A 785 -73.39 -38.12 -24.98
N PHE A 786 -72.07 -38.31 -24.90
CA PHE A 786 -71.43 -39.18 -23.91
C PHE A 786 -71.69 -38.69 -22.48
N LEU A 787 -71.42 -37.41 -22.21
CA LEU A 787 -71.62 -36.80 -20.88
C LEU A 787 -73.09 -36.84 -20.43
N ARG A 788 -74.04 -36.57 -21.35
CA ARG A 788 -75.48 -36.70 -21.07
C ARG A 788 -75.90 -38.13 -20.75
N LYS A 789 -75.33 -39.12 -21.44
CA LYS A 789 -75.61 -40.54 -21.19
C LYS A 789 -75.17 -40.97 -19.79
N LEU A 790 -74.08 -40.39 -19.28
CA LEU A 790 -73.60 -40.60 -17.91
C LEU A 790 -74.31 -39.71 -16.88
N HIS A 791 -75.27 -38.89 -17.32
CA HIS A 791 -75.97 -37.91 -16.51
C HIS A 791 -74.99 -36.97 -15.77
N CYS A 792 -73.98 -36.45 -16.49
CA CYS A 792 -73.17 -35.33 -15.99
C CYS A 792 -74.08 -34.09 -15.81
N ASP A 793 -73.85 -33.31 -14.74
CA ASP A 793 -74.77 -32.23 -14.36
C ASP A 793 -74.59 -31.02 -15.27
N GLU A 794 -73.35 -30.54 -15.39
CA GLU A 794 -73.02 -29.29 -16.07
C GLU A 794 -71.94 -29.51 -17.14
N GLY A 795 -71.82 -28.59 -18.10
CA GLY A 795 -70.76 -28.60 -19.09
C GLY A 795 -70.37 -27.22 -19.58
N GLN A 796 -69.10 -27.09 -19.95
CA GLN A 796 -68.48 -25.86 -20.43
C GLN A 796 -67.52 -26.19 -21.59
N GLY A 797 -67.49 -25.34 -22.60
CA GLY A 797 -66.62 -25.52 -23.76
C GLY A 797 -67.11 -24.81 -25.01
N PHE A 798 -66.34 -24.89 -26.09
CA PHE A 798 -66.60 -24.14 -27.32
C PHE A 798 -67.87 -24.58 -28.05
N LEU A 799 -68.41 -25.76 -27.75
CA LEU A 799 -69.71 -26.18 -28.25
C LEU A 799 -70.84 -25.24 -27.80
N PHE A 800 -70.72 -24.67 -26.59
CA PHE A 800 -71.74 -23.79 -26.00
C PHE A 800 -71.45 -22.31 -26.21
N GLY A 801 -70.17 -21.96 -26.33
CA GLY A 801 -69.71 -20.61 -26.60
C GLY A 801 -68.24 -20.43 -26.25
N HIS A 802 -67.56 -19.58 -27.03
CA HIS A 802 -66.24 -19.09 -26.65
C HIS A 802 -66.35 -18.11 -25.48
N PRO A 803 -65.28 -17.87 -24.72
CA PRO A 803 -65.22 -16.74 -23.79
C PRO A 803 -65.49 -15.42 -24.53
N LEU A 804 -66.37 -14.58 -23.99
CA LEU A 804 -66.78 -13.31 -24.60
C LEU A 804 -66.53 -12.12 -23.66
N PRO A 805 -66.23 -10.92 -24.16
CA PRO A 805 -66.26 -9.69 -23.36
C PRO A 805 -67.64 -9.48 -22.69
N ALA A 806 -67.68 -8.69 -21.62
CA ALA A 806 -68.89 -8.49 -20.81
C ALA A 806 -70.12 -7.99 -21.60
N ASP A 807 -69.92 -7.08 -22.57
CA ASP A 807 -70.95 -6.47 -23.40
C ASP A 807 -71.50 -7.42 -24.47
N GLU A 808 -70.68 -8.35 -24.95
CA GLU A 808 -71.12 -9.43 -25.83
C GLU A 808 -71.82 -10.55 -25.04
N PHE A 809 -71.28 -10.89 -23.87
CA PHE A 809 -71.85 -11.90 -22.98
C PHE A 809 -73.25 -11.51 -22.47
N GLU A 810 -73.47 -10.21 -22.22
CA GLU A 810 -74.77 -9.65 -21.85
C GLU A 810 -75.91 -10.08 -22.80
N ARG A 811 -75.62 -10.26 -24.09
CA ARG A 811 -76.63 -10.67 -25.08
C ARG A 811 -77.10 -12.11 -24.92
N LEU A 812 -76.34 -12.93 -24.19
CA LEU A 812 -76.71 -14.30 -23.86
C LEU A 812 -77.56 -14.39 -22.57
N LEU A 813 -77.57 -13.33 -21.76
CA LEU A 813 -78.38 -13.25 -20.54
C LEU A 813 -79.84 -12.91 -20.89
N VAL A 814 -80.76 -13.60 -20.24
CA VAL A 814 -82.21 -13.38 -20.42
C VAL A 814 -82.66 -12.27 -19.47
N LYS A 815 -83.59 -11.40 -19.89
CA LYS A 815 -84.19 -10.40 -18.99
C LYS A 815 -85.05 -11.06 -17.92
N GLU A 816 -84.98 -10.58 -16.67
CA GLU A 816 -85.97 -10.95 -15.65
C GLU A 816 -87.35 -10.45 -16.07
N CYS A 817 -88.35 -11.34 -16.11
CA CYS A 817 -89.74 -11.01 -16.46
C CYS A 817 -90.51 -10.42 -15.29
#